data_AF-A0A1H8USE5-F1
#
_entry.id   AF-A0A1H8USE5-F1
#
_cell.length_a   1.000
_cell.length_b   1.000
_cell.length_c   1.000
_cell.angle_alpha   90.00
_cell.angle_beta   90.00
_cell.angle_gamma   90.00
#
_symmetry.space_group_name_H-M   'P 1'
#
loop_
_entity.id
_entity.type
_entity.pdbx_description
1 polymer ?
#
loop_
_entity_poly.entity_id
_entity_poly.type
_entity_poly.pdbx_seq_one_letter_code
_entity_poly.pdbx_strand_id
1 'polypeptide(L)'
;MSAEGTLDTTIDDVLTLSPELTEGDSLIKGQIRLYDVDSEADTLESDAERFFNRTLLTGGLEDSLKRLRDTRRGEDNNRLHEMYGPYGTGKSHQMVALYHCFNSPDVVGDWADGRIEGLGEALPDDALPVVVSLQKEQYEYLWEPLFEQLDYEPDEEEYDEEGGYPSIDVIQDAVGDRTVAFFMDELEDWFGSLSGRRKDANRGFLQALFETTSRPNTELFAFVSVLREGSDVHDILSREPERVQVNMSNQVDIRDVLRHRLVDSIHDRSAMRTLVDQYIEAYADTDYVDLPDGLREEMYDTYPFHPILIDSLKTRYFAETESGATRGMLYLFAKVLVDQYQDTDLLTHGEVDAVEYNDELTRINVEHSRPDRCYDDIRERLADADITYGRPILSTVLIYSLTPGLAEGATTSDIVIGTYHAGDRINDIIVDLERLQGEVYHLWRSDDRYVIREDENPRSLVKNAARDVDDEDAIELVGDTVETLFGSGAHAVGFNVDGELENVPDSQNIKTVVKNGPWDADSVGEIIKNQPAGRQWRNTLVFVQPKNGKTISPTSQQEKFLGKAKEVIGAEIRKADENLAEEIREEIAKLHDEYEDDLLERLESAYGEIIDGDDLLNEFDYAAEMSLENFVATEPVLNASNIAAAAEADPFDLQRHVWDIVRDRLDNRSETTIDDIYEQFLMDPTYPIPGSAQAVVNAVEDGLGDKPILAHDGSGFKDELRGLNQDTVLVLESDVEKWSTEEVESELRGRFGAGTKEVDLGSFELDLRQRTDVWIHDQDPEDAVKMAAGRLANEDHYVLVSGSEILDKVRSDATLRDVSDAETLGANEIRDRIEETVDAAGEADTSQVLTTIRNDAEVYLPQDDTESAFRSAVSALLADGYKLKTGGDYVSTLGDRDPTSVVLAPMVPEDIGDRILNYIGDLDEEATFQVQSIQSECAAGQPEAAVKHFLLANLGMEDPHYVVGATGSEDPADWFPGAGFRIPPEEGWTFEYQGDSPAEMRQEWNESHESGSVSYGSISFNTDGEGAVPGGLQGVAEFQQAHTDLQLELGQSHEIVADILENIPESATSIDITIQFE
;
A
#
# COMPACT_ATOMS: atom_id res chain seq x y z
N MET A 1 -11.91 -9.33 43.77
CA MET A 1 -11.72 -9.76 45.17
C MET A 1 -10.38 -10.46 45.18
N SER A 2 -9.34 -9.74 45.60
CA SER A 2 -7.97 -10.23 45.67
C SER A 2 -7.90 -11.34 46.73
N ALA A 3 -7.55 -12.54 46.30
CA ALA A 3 -7.24 -13.63 47.20
C ALA A 3 -5.78 -13.45 47.65
N GLU A 4 -5.55 -12.62 48.66
CA GLU A 4 -4.35 -12.75 49.48
C GLU A 4 -4.51 -14.05 50.27
N GLY A 5 -4.07 -15.16 49.70
CA GLY A 5 -3.76 -16.36 50.46
C GLY A 5 -2.56 -16.04 51.32
N THR A 6 -2.78 -15.73 52.60
CA THR A 6 -1.68 -15.59 53.54
C THR A 6 -0.99 -16.95 53.67
N LEU A 7 0.30 -17.00 53.34
CA LEU A 7 1.15 -18.17 53.57
C LEU A 7 1.05 -18.57 55.06
N ASP A 8 0.66 -19.81 55.31
CA ASP A 8 0.47 -20.33 56.67
C ASP A 8 1.79 -20.76 57.33
N THR A 9 2.89 -20.86 56.57
CA THR A 9 4.22 -21.29 57.04
C THR A 9 5.30 -20.74 56.12
N THR A 10 6.35 -20.16 56.67
CA THR A 10 7.54 -19.67 55.94
C THR A 10 8.76 -20.55 56.18
N ILE A 11 9.82 -20.38 55.40
CA ILE A 11 11.07 -21.18 55.58
C ILE A 11 11.67 -20.97 56.98
N ASP A 12 11.59 -19.76 57.54
CA ASP A 12 12.11 -19.43 58.88
C ASP A 12 11.38 -20.11 60.04
N ASP A 13 10.11 -20.48 59.85
CA ASP A 13 9.34 -21.27 60.82
C ASP A 13 9.80 -22.74 60.89
N VAL A 14 10.53 -23.23 59.88
CA VAL A 14 10.84 -24.66 59.69
C VAL A 14 12.31 -24.99 59.93
N LEU A 15 13.22 -24.13 59.47
CA LEU A 15 14.67 -24.35 59.53
C LEU A 15 15.45 -23.13 59.97
N THR A 16 16.71 -23.34 60.36
CA THR A 16 17.68 -22.30 60.69
C THR A 16 18.74 -22.23 59.60
N LEU A 17 19.04 -21.01 59.12
CA LEU A 17 20.10 -20.78 58.14
C LEU A 17 21.47 -21.13 58.72
N SER A 18 22.38 -21.57 57.84
CA SER A 18 23.77 -21.78 58.17
C SER A 18 24.42 -20.49 58.70
N PRO A 19 25.26 -20.56 59.76
CA PRO A 19 26.05 -19.41 60.21
C PRO A 19 26.90 -18.80 59.09
N GLU A 20 27.24 -19.57 58.05
CA GLU A 20 27.93 -19.07 56.86
C GLU A 20 27.20 -17.91 56.18
N LEU A 21 25.86 -17.94 56.16
CA LEU A 21 25.04 -16.89 55.54
C LEU A 21 24.85 -15.66 56.42
N THR A 22 25.12 -15.79 57.73
CA THR A 22 24.88 -14.74 58.73
C THR A 22 26.17 -14.13 59.31
N GLU A 23 27.31 -14.79 59.16
CA GLU A 23 28.60 -14.40 59.75
C GLU A 23 29.63 -13.98 58.69
N GLY A 24 29.76 -12.66 58.43
CA GLY A 24 30.83 -12.06 57.62
C GLY A 24 30.38 -10.89 56.75
N ASP A 25 31.32 -10.26 56.03
CA ASP A 25 31.07 -9.12 55.11
C ASP A 25 30.57 -9.58 53.72
N SER A 26 30.55 -10.88 53.43
CA SER A 26 30.10 -11.47 52.16
C SER A 26 29.25 -12.72 52.39
N LEU A 27 28.16 -12.90 51.63
CA LEU A 27 27.20 -14.01 51.75
C LEU A 27 27.86 -15.40 51.73
N ILE A 28 28.77 -15.67 50.79
CA ILE A 28 29.52 -16.93 50.71
C ILE A 28 30.94 -16.68 50.19
N LYS A 29 31.95 -17.25 50.86
CA LYS A 29 33.32 -17.28 50.32
C LYS A 29 33.41 -18.32 49.20
N GLY A 30 33.50 -17.84 47.96
CA GLY A 30 33.47 -18.68 46.75
C GLY A 30 34.80 -19.38 46.41
N GLN A 31 35.93 -18.93 46.95
CA GLN A 31 37.25 -19.50 46.66
C GLN A 31 38.04 -19.74 47.94
N ILE A 32 38.41 -20.99 48.18
CA ILE A 32 39.36 -21.38 49.23
C ILE A 32 40.77 -21.29 48.66
N ARG A 33 41.67 -20.69 49.43
CA ARG A 33 43.08 -20.47 49.04
C ARG A 33 43.97 -21.07 50.11
N LEU A 34 44.80 -22.04 49.73
CA LEU A 34 45.66 -22.72 50.69
C LEU A 34 46.59 -21.74 51.45
N TYR A 35 47.08 -20.69 50.79
CA TYR A 35 47.97 -19.71 51.41
C TYR A 35 47.29 -18.77 52.42
N ASP A 36 45.97 -18.80 52.55
CA ASP A 36 45.25 -18.01 53.55
C ASP A 36 45.25 -18.70 54.94
N VAL A 37 45.79 -19.92 55.06
CA VAL A 37 45.86 -20.66 56.35
C VAL A 37 46.76 -19.99 57.38
N ASP A 38 47.82 -19.30 56.95
CA ASP A 38 48.76 -18.58 57.83
C ASP A 38 48.43 -17.07 57.91
N SER A 39 47.23 -16.66 57.49
CA SER A 39 46.80 -15.25 57.46
C SER A 39 46.45 -14.73 58.85
N GLU A 40 46.95 -13.53 59.22
CA GLU A 40 46.54 -12.83 60.44
C GLU A 40 45.10 -12.25 60.38
N ALA A 41 44.41 -12.38 59.24
CA ALA A 41 43.15 -11.69 58.95
C ALA A 41 41.86 -12.47 59.29
N ASP A 42 41.89 -13.43 60.23
CA ASP A 42 40.73 -14.24 60.67
C ASP A 42 39.97 -14.86 59.48
N THR A 43 40.72 -15.46 58.56
CA THR A 43 40.20 -16.09 57.34
C THR A 43 39.55 -17.44 57.66
N LEU A 44 38.58 -17.88 56.84
CA LEU A 44 37.97 -19.20 56.99
C LEU A 44 39.02 -20.33 56.97
N GLU A 45 40.09 -20.18 56.20
CA GLU A 45 41.16 -21.18 56.07
C GLU A 45 42.06 -21.25 57.30
N SER A 46 42.20 -20.17 58.07
CA SER A 46 43.04 -20.15 59.28
C SER A 46 42.34 -20.71 60.53
N ASP A 47 41.00 -20.63 60.58
CA ASP A 47 40.18 -21.18 61.67
C ASP A 47 39.73 -22.62 61.34
N ALA A 48 40.40 -23.60 61.95
CA ALA A 48 40.12 -25.01 61.74
C ALA A 48 38.68 -25.41 62.12
N GLU A 49 38.13 -24.88 63.21
CA GLU A 49 36.79 -25.24 63.70
C GLU A 49 35.73 -24.73 62.72
N ARG A 50 35.85 -23.45 62.32
CA ARG A 50 34.96 -22.83 61.34
C ARG A 50 35.07 -23.48 59.97
N PHE A 51 36.29 -23.81 59.53
CA PHE A 51 36.55 -24.50 58.26
C PHE A 51 35.86 -25.86 58.19
N PHE A 52 36.06 -26.70 59.21
CA PHE A 52 35.52 -28.06 59.22
C PHE A 52 34.01 -28.11 59.45
N ASN A 53 33.43 -27.17 60.20
CA ASN A 53 31.97 -27.03 60.32
C ASN A 53 31.30 -26.74 58.97
N ARG A 54 31.99 -26.04 58.06
CA ARG A 54 31.50 -25.72 56.70
C ARG A 54 31.95 -26.74 55.64
N THR A 55 32.69 -27.77 56.02
CA THR A 55 33.26 -28.77 55.10
C THR A 55 32.41 -30.04 55.08
N LEU A 56 31.83 -30.31 53.91
CA LEU A 56 31.14 -31.58 53.65
C LEU A 56 32.16 -32.72 53.49
N LEU A 57 31.94 -33.84 54.18
CA LEU A 57 32.75 -35.04 54.04
C LEU A 57 32.45 -35.74 52.71
N THR A 58 33.17 -35.35 51.66
CA THR A 58 33.08 -35.96 50.33
C THR A 58 33.80 -37.30 50.30
N GLY A 59 33.45 -38.19 49.36
CA GLY A 59 34.16 -39.46 49.21
C GLY A 59 35.68 -39.29 48.94
N GLY A 60 36.08 -38.22 48.22
CA GLY A 60 37.49 -37.91 47.96
C GLY A 60 38.24 -37.43 49.21
N LEU A 61 37.59 -36.60 50.04
CA LEU A 61 38.13 -36.16 51.33
C LEU A 61 38.21 -37.33 52.31
N GLU A 62 37.16 -38.15 52.39
CA GLU A 62 37.11 -39.34 53.24
C GLU A 62 38.24 -40.33 52.89
N ASP A 63 38.47 -40.61 51.59
CA ASP A 63 39.56 -41.48 51.15
C ASP A 63 40.94 -40.90 51.53
N SER A 64 41.14 -39.58 51.37
CA SER A 64 42.41 -38.95 51.74
C SER A 64 42.70 -38.98 53.23
N LEU A 65 41.69 -38.72 54.05
CA LEU A 65 41.82 -38.77 55.51
C LEU A 65 42.05 -40.21 56.00
N LYS A 66 41.37 -41.20 55.42
CA LYS A 66 41.61 -42.63 55.72
C LYS A 66 43.03 -43.05 55.34
N ARG A 67 43.53 -42.64 54.17
CA ARG A 67 44.91 -42.94 53.74
C ARG A 67 45.94 -42.27 54.63
N LEU A 68 45.74 -41.00 55.00
CA LEU A 68 46.61 -40.32 55.95
C LEU A 68 46.68 -41.06 57.29
N ARG A 69 45.52 -41.48 57.83
CA ARG A 69 45.43 -42.31 59.04
C ARG A 69 46.21 -43.61 58.89
N ASP A 70 46.02 -44.33 57.79
CA ASP A 70 46.65 -45.64 57.55
C ASP A 70 48.17 -45.51 57.41
N THR A 71 48.65 -44.47 56.72
CA THR A 71 50.08 -44.14 56.64
C THR A 71 50.67 -43.84 58.02
N ARG A 72 49.98 -43.05 58.84
CA ARG A 72 50.43 -42.69 60.19
C ARG A 72 50.42 -43.86 61.17
N ARG A 73 49.57 -44.86 60.96
CA ARG A 73 49.55 -46.12 61.72
C ARG A 73 50.63 -47.12 61.26
N GLY A 74 51.35 -46.81 60.18
CA GLY A 74 52.33 -47.71 59.55
C GLY A 74 51.67 -48.87 58.81
N GLU A 75 50.39 -48.75 58.46
CA GLU A 75 49.65 -49.70 57.63
C GLU A 75 49.87 -49.43 56.13
N ASP A 76 50.21 -48.19 55.78
CA ASP A 76 50.70 -47.74 54.48
C ASP A 76 52.04 -46.99 54.66
N ASN A 77 52.89 -46.95 53.62
CA ASN A 77 54.14 -46.17 53.60
C ASN A 77 54.08 -44.98 52.62
N ASN A 78 52.93 -44.75 51.98
CA ASN A 78 52.76 -43.66 51.02
C ASN A 78 52.60 -42.31 51.74
N ARG A 79 53.65 -41.49 51.74
CA ARG A 79 53.62 -40.11 52.30
C ARG A 79 53.52 -39.02 51.22
N LEU A 80 53.49 -39.40 49.93
CA LEU A 80 53.24 -38.52 48.80
C LEU A 80 51.77 -38.61 48.39
N HIS A 81 51.05 -37.49 48.45
CA HIS A 81 49.65 -37.36 48.06
C HIS A 81 49.53 -36.44 46.84
N GLU A 82 49.05 -37.00 45.74
CA GLU A 82 48.75 -36.32 44.48
C GLU A 82 47.24 -36.11 44.35
N MET A 83 46.81 -34.85 44.28
CA MET A 83 45.45 -34.46 43.96
C MET A 83 45.37 -33.98 42.51
N TYR A 84 44.60 -34.66 41.67
CA TYR A 84 44.48 -34.30 40.26
C TYR A 84 43.02 -34.07 39.86
N GLY A 85 42.81 -33.10 38.96
CA GLY A 85 41.50 -32.74 38.43
C GLY A 85 41.48 -31.29 37.92
N PRO A 86 40.49 -30.88 37.12
CA PRO A 86 40.39 -29.53 36.59
C PRO A 86 40.26 -28.45 37.69
N TYR A 87 40.35 -27.17 37.33
CA TYR A 87 40.11 -26.08 38.27
C TYR A 87 38.71 -26.19 38.91
N GLY A 88 38.55 -25.66 40.12
CA GLY A 88 37.24 -25.65 40.79
C GLY A 88 36.77 -26.97 41.42
N THR A 89 37.52 -28.07 41.26
CA THR A 89 37.21 -29.40 41.83
C THR A 89 37.44 -29.55 43.33
N GLY A 90 37.84 -28.49 44.03
CA GLY A 90 38.04 -28.50 45.49
C GLY A 90 39.44 -28.95 45.96
N LYS A 91 40.45 -29.00 45.08
CA LYS A 91 41.83 -29.39 45.44
C LYS A 91 42.39 -28.57 46.61
N SER A 92 42.39 -27.24 46.49
CA SER A 92 42.87 -26.35 47.56
C SER A 92 42.05 -26.48 48.85
N HIS A 93 40.73 -26.73 48.76
CA HIS A 93 39.87 -27.01 49.93
C HIS A 93 40.34 -28.27 50.65
N GLN A 94 40.59 -29.35 49.91
CA GLN A 94 41.08 -30.60 50.47
C GLN A 94 42.50 -30.48 51.02
N MET A 95 43.35 -29.66 50.41
CA MET A 95 44.68 -29.35 50.95
C MET A 95 44.59 -28.56 52.27
N VAL A 96 43.66 -27.62 52.42
CA VAL A 96 43.42 -26.93 53.71
C VAL A 96 42.93 -27.91 54.78
N ALA A 97 42.03 -28.83 54.42
CA ALA A 97 41.58 -29.88 55.35
C ALA A 97 42.77 -30.75 55.83
N LEU A 98 43.65 -31.15 54.91
CA LEU A 98 44.85 -31.92 55.25
C LEU A 98 45.89 -31.09 56.01
N TYR A 99 46.05 -29.80 55.70
CA TYR A 99 46.92 -28.89 56.46
C TYR A 99 46.53 -28.89 57.95
N HIS A 100 45.24 -28.75 58.25
CA HIS A 100 44.74 -28.76 59.62
C HIS A 100 44.89 -30.11 60.32
N CYS A 101 45.04 -31.21 59.58
CA CYS A 101 45.41 -32.50 60.19
C CYS A 101 46.80 -32.46 60.85
N PHE A 102 47.69 -31.59 60.36
CA PHE A 102 49.03 -31.39 60.92
C PHE A 102 49.12 -30.15 61.82
N ASN A 103 48.35 -29.09 61.53
CA ASN A 103 48.37 -27.83 62.28
C ASN A 103 47.44 -27.80 63.51
N SER A 104 46.29 -28.46 63.41
CA SER A 104 45.21 -28.41 64.42
C SER A 104 44.59 -29.80 64.65
N PRO A 105 45.40 -30.81 64.99
CA PRO A 105 45.01 -32.22 65.03
C PRO A 105 43.85 -32.50 65.99
N ASP A 106 43.76 -31.79 67.12
CA ASP A 106 42.67 -31.94 68.10
C ASP A 106 41.30 -31.59 67.50
N VAL A 107 41.22 -30.47 66.78
CA VAL A 107 39.98 -29.99 66.14
C VAL A 107 39.53 -30.96 65.05
N VAL A 108 40.47 -31.45 64.24
CA VAL A 108 40.17 -32.44 63.20
C VAL A 108 39.75 -33.77 63.81
N GLY A 109 40.39 -34.19 64.89
CA GLY A 109 40.05 -35.41 65.64
C GLY A 109 38.62 -35.37 66.16
N ASP A 110 38.24 -34.25 66.80
CA ASP A 110 36.87 -34.02 67.31
C ASP A 110 35.84 -33.99 66.17
N TRP A 111 36.15 -33.30 65.07
CA TRP A 111 35.28 -33.31 63.89
C TRP A 111 35.18 -34.71 63.27
N ALA A 112 36.25 -35.49 63.25
CA ALA A 112 36.24 -36.82 62.66
C ALA A 112 35.57 -37.88 63.54
N ASP A 113 35.30 -37.60 64.82
CA ASP A 113 34.68 -38.56 65.72
C ASP A 113 33.31 -39.02 65.20
N GLY A 114 33.10 -40.33 65.20
CA GLY A 114 31.93 -40.97 64.60
C GLY A 114 31.81 -40.86 63.05
N ARG A 115 32.71 -40.13 62.37
CA ARG A 115 32.75 -39.98 60.91
C ARG A 115 33.85 -40.84 60.27
N ILE A 116 35.07 -40.80 60.82
CA ILE A 116 36.22 -41.60 60.35
C ILE A 116 36.88 -42.27 61.55
N GLU A 117 36.64 -43.57 61.70
CA GLU A 117 37.14 -44.35 62.84
C GLU A 117 38.67 -44.28 62.94
N GLY A 118 39.15 -43.83 64.11
CA GLY A 118 40.57 -43.86 64.45
C GLY A 118 41.45 -42.79 63.80
N LEU A 119 40.88 -41.78 63.12
CA LEU A 119 41.65 -40.69 62.53
C LEU A 119 42.36 -39.86 63.60
N GLY A 120 41.64 -39.36 64.61
CA GLY A 120 42.21 -38.47 65.65
C GLY A 120 43.40 -39.08 66.38
N GLU A 121 43.37 -40.39 66.67
CA GLU A 121 44.49 -41.10 67.32
C GLU A 121 45.75 -41.24 66.45
N ALA A 122 45.62 -41.10 65.12
CA ALA A 122 46.71 -41.25 64.17
C ALA A 122 47.38 -39.92 63.79
N LEU A 123 46.70 -38.79 64.03
CA LEU A 123 47.23 -37.47 63.73
C LEU A 123 48.46 -37.15 64.60
N PRO A 124 49.43 -36.37 64.09
CA PRO A 124 50.63 -36.02 64.84
C PRO A 124 50.31 -35.06 65.99
N ASP A 125 50.90 -35.28 67.16
CA ASP A 125 50.81 -34.33 68.30
C ASP A 125 51.55 -33.01 68.02
N ASP A 126 52.62 -33.07 67.20
CA ASP A 126 53.44 -31.94 66.79
C ASP A 126 53.97 -32.19 65.36
N ALA A 127 53.72 -31.24 64.46
CA ALA A 127 54.16 -31.29 63.08
C ALA A 127 54.42 -29.88 62.55
N LEU A 128 55.29 -29.78 61.55
CA LEU A 128 55.56 -28.56 60.81
C LEU A 128 54.86 -28.63 59.43
N PRO A 129 53.65 -28.07 59.29
CA PRO A 129 53.06 -27.86 57.98
C PRO A 129 53.75 -26.67 57.29
N VAL A 130 54.23 -26.89 56.08
CA VAL A 130 54.88 -25.88 55.24
C VAL A 130 54.04 -25.70 53.98
N VAL A 131 53.48 -24.51 53.80
CA VAL A 131 52.64 -24.17 52.65
C VAL A 131 53.41 -23.29 51.69
N VAL A 132 53.53 -23.72 50.43
CA VAL A 132 54.18 -22.93 49.39
C VAL A 132 53.13 -22.35 48.46
N SER A 133 53.04 -21.02 48.48
CA SER A 133 52.12 -20.27 47.64
C SER A 133 52.76 -19.87 46.32
N LEU A 134 52.86 -20.81 45.38
CA LEU A 134 53.52 -20.61 44.09
C LEU A 134 52.83 -19.57 43.17
N GLN A 135 51.58 -19.18 43.49
CA GLN A 135 50.88 -18.06 42.85
C GLN A 135 51.22 -16.68 43.43
N LYS A 136 51.65 -16.61 44.70
CA LYS A 136 51.86 -15.36 45.45
C LYS A 136 53.33 -14.96 45.47
N GLU A 137 54.21 -15.95 45.56
CA GLU A 137 55.67 -15.77 45.63
C GLU A 137 56.37 -16.54 44.49
N GLN A 138 57.37 -15.89 43.89
CA GLN A 138 58.11 -16.40 42.73
C GLN A 138 59.48 -16.94 43.16
N TYR A 139 59.48 -18.03 43.94
CA TYR A 139 60.73 -18.66 44.41
C TYR A 139 61.65 -19.05 43.26
N GLU A 140 62.95 -18.80 43.43
CA GLU A 140 63.93 -19.21 42.43
C GLU A 140 64.07 -20.73 42.41
N TYR A 141 64.10 -21.31 43.60
CA TYR A 141 64.14 -22.74 43.81
C TYR A 141 63.10 -23.19 44.85
N LEU A 142 62.42 -24.30 44.58
CA LEU A 142 61.32 -24.81 45.42
C LEU A 142 61.78 -25.25 46.82
N TRP A 143 63.07 -25.51 47.01
CA TRP A 143 63.63 -25.86 48.32
C TRP A 143 63.81 -24.66 49.24
N GLU A 144 63.85 -23.43 48.71
CA GLU A 144 64.00 -22.20 49.50
C GLU A 144 62.93 -22.10 50.61
N PRO A 145 61.62 -22.12 50.30
CA PRO A 145 60.59 -22.00 51.34
C PRO A 145 60.55 -23.19 52.29
N LEU A 146 60.95 -24.38 51.84
CA LEU A 146 61.01 -25.57 52.69
C LEU A 146 62.14 -25.44 53.72
N PHE A 147 63.34 -25.08 53.28
CA PHE A 147 64.51 -24.96 54.13
C PHE A 147 64.46 -23.74 55.06
N GLU A 148 63.86 -22.63 54.61
CA GLU A 148 63.59 -21.47 55.46
C GLU A 148 62.71 -21.86 56.67
N GLN A 149 61.61 -22.57 56.44
CA GLN A 149 60.72 -23.03 57.53
C GLN A 149 61.35 -24.12 58.41
N LEU A 150 62.27 -24.90 57.85
CA LEU A 150 63.04 -25.89 58.59
C LEU A 150 64.20 -25.28 59.39
N ASP A 151 64.48 -23.97 59.26
CA ASP A 151 65.67 -23.30 59.81
C ASP A 151 66.96 -24.02 59.39
N TYR A 152 67.03 -24.39 58.10
CA TYR A 152 68.15 -25.10 57.49
C TYR A 152 68.80 -24.22 56.41
N GLU A 153 70.10 -23.94 56.52
CA GLU A 153 70.85 -23.18 55.52
C GLU A 153 71.59 -24.15 54.57
N PRO A 154 71.13 -24.35 53.31
CA PRO A 154 71.90 -25.11 52.33
C PRO A 154 73.13 -24.31 51.87
N ASP A 155 74.17 -24.99 51.38
CA ASP A 155 75.31 -24.33 50.74
C ASP A 155 74.92 -23.86 49.33
N GLU A 156 74.40 -22.62 49.22
CA GLU A 156 73.88 -22.05 47.97
C GLU A 156 74.93 -21.99 46.85
N GLU A 157 76.22 -21.81 47.19
CA GLU A 157 77.33 -21.75 46.23
C GLU A 157 77.51 -23.07 45.47
N GLU A 158 77.19 -24.22 46.10
CA GLU A 158 77.27 -25.57 45.49
C GLU A 158 76.26 -25.76 44.35
N TYR A 159 75.09 -25.11 44.44
CA TYR A 159 73.99 -25.33 43.50
C TYR A 159 73.95 -24.29 42.35
N ASP A 160 74.36 -23.04 42.64
CA ASP A 160 74.36 -21.94 41.66
C ASP A 160 75.56 -21.98 40.69
N GLU A 161 76.76 -22.34 41.17
CA GLU A 161 77.99 -22.32 40.36
C GLU A 161 78.28 -23.65 39.64
N GLU A 162 78.11 -24.80 40.31
CA GLU A 162 78.45 -26.12 39.77
C GLU A 162 77.30 -26.79 39.02
N GLY A 163 76.05 -26.34 39.26
CA GLY A 163 74.83 -26.93 38.73
C GLY A 163 74.44 -28.19 39.49
N GLY A 164 73.36 -28.12 40.26
CA GLY A 164 72.89 -29.22 41.09
C GLY A 164 71.52 -28.96 41.72
N TYR A 165 71.15 -29.80 42.69
CA TYR A 165 69.96 -29.66 43.52
C TYR A 165 70.21 -30.37 44.87
N PRO A 166 69.51 -30.00 45.96
CA PRO A 166 69.63 -30.68 47.24
C PRO A 166 69.34 -32.18 47.11
N SER A 167 70.31 -33.02 47.51
CA SER A 167 70.17 -34.47 47.43
C SER A 167 69.23 -35.02 48.51
N ILE A 168 68.84 -36.30 48.37
CA ILE A 168 68.03 -37.01 49.37
C ILE A 168 68.64 -36.89 50.77
N ASP A 169 69.95 -37.09 50.91
CA ASP A 169 70.63 -37.01 52.21
C ASP A 169 70.50 -35.61 52.83
N VAL A 170 70.60 -34.54 52.02
CA VAL A 170 70.43 -33.15 52.47
C VAL A 170 68.99 -32.89 52.94
N ILE A 171 68.00 -33.41 52.21
CA ILE A 171 66.58 -33.27 52.59
C ILE A 171 66.30 -34.05 53.88
N GLN A 172 66.86 -35.25 54.05
CA GLN A 172 66.71 -36.04 55.27
C GLN A 172 67.36 -35.35 56.48
N ASP A 173 68.56 -34.78 56.31
CA ASP A 173 69.25 -34.03 57.36
C ASP A 173 68.47 -32.76 57.75
N ALA A 174 67.89 -32.05 56.77
CA ALA A 174 67.06 -30.87 57.01
C ALA A 174 65.76 -31.20 57.77
N VAL A 175 65.09 -32.32 57.42
CA VAL A 175 63.87 -32.76 58.10
C VAL A 175 64.18 -33.24 59.53
N GLY A 176 65.22 -34.07 59.69
CA GLY A 176 65.61 -34.65 60.98
C GLY A 176 64.52 -35.55 61.58
N ASP A 177 64.32 -35.46 62.90
CA ASP A 177 63.29 -36.21 63.64
C ASP A 177 61.90 -35.54 63.63
N ARG A 178 61.72 -34.45 62.86
CA ARG A 178 60.45 -33.70 62.78
C ARG A 178 59.45 -34.40 61.88
N THR A 179 58.15 -34.27 62.17
CA THR A 179 57.08 -34.56 61.22
C THR A 179 56.84 -33.32 60.37
N VAL A 180 57.05 -33.40 59.06
CA VAL A 180 56.96 -32.26 58.14
C VAL A 180 55.90 -32.57 57.09
N ALA A 181 54.98 -31.64 56.86
CA ALA A 181 53.97 -31.75 55.81
C ALA A 181 54.12 -30.60 54.82
N PHE A 182 54.60 -30.90 53.62
CA PHE A 182 54.91 -29.92 52.59
C PHE A 182 53.79 -29.85 51.56
N PHE A 183 53.09 -28.72 51.50
CA PHE A 183 51.95 -28.49 50.63
C PHE A 183 52.33 -27.59 49.45
N MET A 184 52.16 -28.11 48.25
CA MET A 184 52.45 -27.44 46.99
C MET A 184 51.18 -27.36 46.14
N ASP A 185 50.51 -26.22 46.18
CA ASP A 185 49.31 -25.96 45.38
C ASP A 185 49.70 -25.39 44.00
N GLU A 186 49.04 -25.89 42.96
CA GLU A 186 49.23 -25.49 41.55
C GLU A 186 50.69 -25.58 41.06
N LEU A 187 51.39 -26.64 41.48
CA LEU A 187 52.81 -26.85 41.14
C LEU A 187 53.08 -26.85 39.63
N GLU A 188 52.11 -27.31 38.83
CA GLU A 188 52.19 -27.40 37.38
C GLU A 188 52.34 -26.05 36.69
N ASP A 189 51.53 -25.05 37.07
CA ASP A 189 51.54 -23.73 36.45
C ASP A 189 52.86 -22.99 36.71
N TRP A 190 53.35 -23.09 37.96
CA TRP A 190 54.64 -22.52 38.33
C TRP A 190 55.80 -23.25 37.64
N PHE A 191 55.85 -24.58 37.70
CA PHE A 191 56.93 -25.35 37.09
C PHE A 191 56.97 -25.21 35.57
N GLY A 192 55.81 -25.11 34.92
CA GLY A 192 55.67 -24.86 33.49
C GLY A 192 56.27 -23.51 33.04
N SER A 193 56.28 -22.51 33.93
CA SER A 193 56.87 -21.19 33.67
C SER A 193 58.41 -21.16 33.70
N LEU A 194 59.05 -22.16 34.35
CA LEU A 194 60.51 -22.23 34.47
C LEU A 194 61.19 -22.62 33.15
N SER A 195 62.46 -22.25 32.98
CA SER A 195 63.26 -22.64 31.80
C SER A 195 64.75 -22.83 32.09
N GLY A 196 65.44 -23.57 31.23
CA GLY A 196 66.89 -23.79 31.30
C GLY A 196 67.36 -24.49 32.57
N ARG A 197 68.53 -24.07 33.08
CA ARG A 197 69.18 -24.68 34.27
C ARG A 197 68.28 -24.69 35.51
N ARG A 198 67.47 -23.65 35.71
CA ARG A 198 66.53 -23.52 36.82
C ARG A 198 65.41 -24.56 36.78
N LYS A 199 64.87 -24.87 35.59
CA LYS A 199 63.88 -25.94 35.42
C LYS A 199 64.49 -27.31 35.70
N ASP A 200 65.72 -27.55 35.24
CA ASP A 200 66.45 -28.81 35.48
C ASP A 200 66.79 -29.03 36.96
N ALA A 201 67.21 -27.98 37.67
CA ALA A 201 67.49 -28.02 39.10
C ALA A 201 66.23 -28.31 39.94
N ASN A 202 65.13 -27.58 39.68
CA ASN A 202 63.85 -27.83 40.35
C ASN A 202 63.26 -29.20 40.01
N ARG A 203 63.47 -29.70 38.79
CA ARG A 203 63.10 -31.08 38.42
C ARG A 203 63.86 -32.10 39.25
N GLY A 204 65.17 -31.92 39.41
CA GLY A 204 66.02 -32.79 40.22
C GLY A 204 65.63 -32.76 41.69
N PHE A 205 65.38 -31.57 42.24
CA PHE A 205 64.89 -31.41 43.61
C PHE A 205 63.54 -32.10 43.81
N LEU A 206 62.56 -31.92 42.92
CA LEU A 206 61.27 -32.61 43.03
C LEU A 206 61.42 -34.14 43.05
N GLN A 207 62.32 -34.69 42.23
CA GLN A 207 62.63 -36.14 42.25
C GLN A 207 63.23 -36.56 43.59
N ALA A 208 64.24 -35.83 44.09
CA ALA A 208 64.86 -36.12 45.38
C ALA A 208 63.87 -35.97 46.55
N LEU A 209 63.03 -34.94 46.53
CA LEU A 209 62.00 -34.67 47.52
C LEU A 209 60.98 -35.80 47.56
N PHE A 210 60.42 -36.20 46.41
CA PHE A 210 59.44 -37.26 46.35
C PHE A 210 60.02 -38.61 46.75
N GLU A 211 61.24 -38.96 46.32
CA GLU A 211 61.91 -40.19 46.78
C GLU A 211 62.19 -40.17 48.30
N THR A 212 62.40 -38.98 48.89
CA THR A 212 62.60 -38.82 50.33
C THR A 212 61.34 -39.17 51.14
N THR A 213 60.13 -38.95 50.58
CA THR A 213 58.86 -39.26 51.27
C THR A 213 58.70 -40.75 51.61
N SER A 214 59.30 -41.64 50.80
CA SER A 214 59.30 -43.10 51.01
C SER A 214 60.41 -43.59 51.96
N ARG A 215 61.24 -42.71 52.53
CA ARG A 215 62.33 -43.14 53.43
C ARG A 215 61.78 -43.51 54.81
N PRO A 216 62.14 -44.68 55.36
CA PRO A 216 61.55 -45.19 56.60
C PRO A 216 61.89 -44.36 57.84
N ASN A 217 62.99 -43.59 57.81
CA ASN A 217 63.47 -42.80 58.95
C ASN A 217 63.25 -41.29 58.76
N THR A 218 62.35 -40.89 57.86
CA THR A 218 62.08 -39.47 57.57
C THR A 218 60.58 -39.28 57.44
N GLU A 219 59.97 -38.53 58.37
CA GLU A 219 58.53 -38.25 58.40
C GLU A 219 58.19 -37.02 57.55
N LEU A 220 58.49 -37.10 56.25
CA LEU A 220 58.17 -36.06 55.27
C LEU A 220 56.94 -36.46 54.44
N PHE A 221 55.86 -35.71 54.62
CA PHE A 221 54.66 -35.78 53.81
C PHE A 221 54.71 -34.70 52.74
N ALA A 222 54.34 -35.05 51.50
CA ALA A 222 54.23 -34.09 50.41
C ALA A 222 52.83 -34.15 49.81
N PHE A 223 52.15 -33.02 49.77
CA PHE A 223 50.81 -32.86 49.21
C PHE A 223 50.92 -31.97 47.96
N VAL A 224 50.56 -32.51 46.81
CA VAL A 224 50.72 -31.85 45.51
C VAL A 224 49.39 -31.79 44.79
N SER A 225 49.02 -30.61 44.31
CA SER A 225 47.89 -30.47 43.38
C SER A 225 48.39 -30.27 41.93
N VAL A 226 47.77 -31.00 40.99
CA VAL A 226 48.06 -30.94 39.54
C VAL A 226 46.77 -30.80 38.73
N LEU A 227 46.85 -30.24 37.51
CA LEU A 227 45.67 -29.93 36.71
C LEU A 227 45.23 -31.09 35.81
N ARG A 228 46.19 -31.76 35.15
CA ARG A 228 45.89 -32.78 34.14
C ARG A 228 46.95 -33.89 34.09
N GLU A 229 46.55 -35.07 33.65
CA GLU A 229 47.48 -36.14 33.28
C GLU A 229 48.36 -35.70 32.09
N GLY A 230 49.68 -35.94 32.18
CA GLY A 230 50.64 -35.70 31.08
C GLY A 230 51.42 -34.37 31.14
N SER A 231 51.35 -33.62 32.23
CA SER A 231 52.21 -32.46 32.48
C SER A 231 53.64 -32.84 32.89
N ASP A 232 54.60 -31.92 32.76
CA ASP A 232 56.00 -32.19 33.18
C ASP A 232 56.10 -32.57 34.67
N VAL A 233 55.25 -31.98 35.51
CA VAL A 233 55.16 -32.30 36.95
C VAL A 233 54.52 -33.66 37.17
N HIS A 234 53.44 -33.96 36.45
CA HIS A 234 52.82 -35.29 36.47
C HIS A 234 53.79 -36.38 36.02
N ASP A 235 54.66 -36.11 35.03
CA ASP A 235 55.72 -37.03 34.58
C ASP A 235 56.81 -37.26 35.62
N ILE A 236 57.04 -36.30 36.52
CA ILE A 236 57.94 -36.46 37.67
C ILE A 236 57.25 -37.31 38.73
N LEU A 237 56.02 -36.98 39.11
CA LEU A 237 55.20 -37.73 40.08
C LEU A 237 54.96 -39.19 39.64
N SER A 238 54.74 -39.42 38.35
CA SER A 238 54.48 -40.74 37.76
C SER A 238 55.64 -41.73 37.92
N ARG A 239 56.85 -41.23 38.17
CA ARG A 239 58.04 -42.08 38.40
C ARG A 239 58.08 -42.68 39.79
N GLU A 240 57.34 -42.10 40.74
CA GLU A 240 57.23 -42.60 42.11
C GLU A 240 56.00 -43.52 42.23
N PRO A 241 56.19 -44.85 42.38
CA PRO A 241 55.09 -45.80 42.47
C PRO A 241 54.38 -45.77 43.84
N GLU A 242 55.04 -45.24 44.87
CA GLU A 242 54.55 -45.17 46.25
C GLU A 242 53.89 -43.79 46.51
N ARG A 243 52.74 -43.56 45.86
CA ARG A 243 51.96 -42.32 46.02
C ARG A 243 50.46 -42.58 46.11
N VAL A 244 49.79 -41.76 46.90
CA VAL A 244 48.34 -41.69 46.99
C VAL A 244 47.81 -40.79 45.87
N GLN A 245 47.00 -41.34 44.97
CA GLN A 245 46.33 -40.58 43.93
C GLN A 245 44.87 -40.34 44.29
N VAL A 246 44.47 -39.09 44.31
CA VAL A 246 43.11 -38.66 44.64
C VAL A 246 42.51 -37.96 43.43
N ASN A 247 41.52 -38.62 42.81
CA ASN A 247 40.77 -38.03 41.71
C ASN A 247 39.72 -37.05 42.26
N MET A 248 39.94 -35.77 42.01
CA MET A 248 39.06 -34.69 42.45
C MET A 248 37.88 -34.46 41.50
N SER A 249 37.81 -35.22 40.40
CA SER A 249 36.72 -35.15 39.41
C SER A 249 35.47 -35.95 39.81
N ASN A 250 35.49 -36.71 40.91
CA ASN A 250 34.28 -37.32 41.46
C ASN A 250 33.41 -36.22 42.08
N GLN A 251 32.44 -35.73 41.31
CA GLN A 251 31.59 -34.60 41.67
C GLN A 251 30.68 -34.96 42.86
N VAL A 252 30.76 -34.19 43.93
CA VAL A 252 29.74 -34.13 44.98
C VAL A 252 28.45 -33.63 44.37
N ASP A 253 27.30 -34.22 44.73
CA ASP A 253 26.02 -33.68 44.28
C ASP A 253 25.83 -32.27 44.84
N ILE A 254 25.47 -31.32 43.98
CA ILE A 254 25.16 -29.95 44.38
C ILE A 254 24.03 -29.92 45.42
N ARG A 255 23.07 -30.84 45.33
CA ARG A 255 21.95 -30.92 46.29
C ARG A 255 22.47 -31.06 47.73
N ASP A 256 23.45 -31.94 47.94
CA ASP A 256 24.11 -32.13 49.24
C ASP A 256 24.92 -30.90 49.67
N VAL A 257 25.59 -30.24 48.73
CA VAL A 257 26.37 -29.02 49.00
C VAL A 257 25.47 -27.87 49.43
N LEU A 258 24.38 -27.61 48.71
CA LEU A 258 23.41 -26.56 49.04
C LEU A 258 22.80 -26.83 50.42
N ARG A 259 22.34 -28.06 50.66
CA ARG A 259 21.74 -28.46 51.93
C ARG A 259 22.71 -28.31 53.10
N HIS A 260 23.96 -28.74 52.95
CA HIS A 260 24.96 -28.69 54.02
C HIS A 260 25.47 -27.28 54.30
N ARG A 261 25.70 -26.47 53.26
CA ARG A 261 26.31 -25.13 53.43
C ARG A 261 25.31 -24.04 53.74
N LEU A 262 24.08 -24.14 53.23
CA LEU A 262 23.08 -23.09 53.36
C LEU A 262 22.14 -23.30 54.56
N VAL A 263 21.99 -24.54 55.01
CA VAL A 263 21.09 -24.88 56.12
C VAL A 263 21.84 -25.50 57.28
N ASP A 264 21.69 -24.91 58.48
CA ASP A 264 22.21 -25.46 59.72
C ASP A 264 21.39 -26.67 60.18
N SER A 265 20.09 -26.44 60.42
CA SER A 265 19.21 -27.48 60.96
C SER A 265 17.74 -27.26 60.57
N ILE A 266 17.00 -28.35 60.33
CA ILE A 266 15.53 -28.33 60.26
C ILE A 266 15.00 -28.68 61.65
N HIS A 267 14.41 -27.70 62.33
CA HIS A 267 13.90 -27.87 63.68
C HIS A 267 12.44 -28.36 63.71
N ASP A 268 11.64 -28.06 62.68
CA ASP A 268 10.28 -28.62 62.51
C ASP A 268 10.13 -29.50 61.25
N ARG A 269 10.58 -30.76 61.37
CA ARG A 269 10.42 -31.75 60.29
C ARG A 269 8.96 -32.13 60.02
N SER A 270 8.04 -31.90 60.96
CA SER A 270 6.63 -32.22 60.78
C SER A 270 5.94 -31.17 59.92
N ALA A 271 6.23 -29.88 60.16
CA ALA A 271 5.80 -28.77 59.33
C ALA A 271 6.32 -28.94 57.90
N MET A 272 7.63 -29.18 57.72
CA MET A 272 8.23 -29.46 56.41
C MET A 272 7.50 -30.57 55.65
N ARG A 273 7.23 -31.70 56.31
CA ARG A 273 6.55 -32.84 55.67
C ARG A 273 5.13 -32.50 55.25
N THR A 274 4.40 -31.79 56.12
CA THR A 274 3.02 -31.37 55.85
C THR A 274 2.97 -30.41 54.67
N LEU A 275 3.91 -29.45 54.60
CA LEU A 275 4.03 -28.52 53.49
C LEU A 275 4.31 -29.25 52.17
N VAL A 276 5.33 -30.11 52.13
CA VAL A 276 5.66 -30.88 50.91
C VAL A 276 4.49 -31.78 50.49
N ASP A 277 3.76 -32.39 51.44
CA ASP A 277 2.58 -33.18 51.10
C ASP A 277 1.47 -32.33 50.46
N GLN A 278 1.26 -31.08 50.90
CA GLN A 278 0.32 -30.15 50.27
C GLN A 278 0.69 -29.82 48.82
N TYR A 279 1.98 -29.60 48.54
CA TYR A 279 2.47 -29.41 47.17
C TYR A 279 2.20 -30.62 46.29
N ILE A 280 2.54 -31.82 46.77
CA ILE A 280 2.34 -33.06 46.01
C ILE A 280 0.85 -33.34 45.78
N GLU A 281 -0.02 -33.06 46.76
CA GLU A 281 -1.47 -33.17 46.61
C GLU A 281 -2.01 -32.19 45.55
N ALA A 282 -1.61 -30.91 45.60
CA ALA A 282 -2.03 -29.91 44.63
C ALA A 282 -1.62 -30.27 43.20
N TYR A 283 -0.40 -30.77 43.01
CA TYR A 283 0.09 -31.24 41.71
C TYR A 283 -0.65 -32.48 41.22
N ALA A 284 -1.03 -33.40 42.10
CA ALA A 284 -1.77 -34.61 41.74
C ALA A 284 -3.25 -34.36 41.40
N ASP A 285 -3.84 -33.29 41.94
CA ASP A 285 -5.26 -32.95 41.80
C ASP A 285 -5.58 -32.13 40.52
N THR A 286 -4.59 -31.90 39.65
CA THR A 286 -4.74 -31.13 38.39
C THR A 286 -4.28 -31.92 37.17
N ASP A 287 -4.92 -31.66 36.03
CA ASP A 287 -4.51 -32.22 34.73
C ASP A 287 -3.37 -31.41 34.07
N TYR A 288 -2.97 -30.26 34.65
CA TYR A 288 -1.93 -29.39 34.08
C TYR A 288 -0.49 -29.81 34.44
N VAL A 289 -0.32 -30.68 35.43
CA VAL A 289 0.99 -31.09 35.95
C VAL A 289 1.22 -32.57 35.69
N ASP A 290 2.36 -32.90 35.07
CA ASP A 290 2.82 -34.29 34.96
C ASP A 290 3.74 -34.61 36.16
N LEU A 291 3.16 -35.20 37.21
CA LEU A 291 3.84 -35.41 38.49
C LEU A 291 5.01 -36.40 38.36
N PRO A 292 6.28 -35.97 38.59
CA PRO A 292 7.43 -36.86 38.47
C PRO A 292 7.48 -37.95 39.56
N ASP A 293 7.92 -39.14 39.16
CA ASP A 293 8.16 -40.26 40.09
C ASP A 293 9.20 -39.88 41.16
N GLY A 294 8.87 -40.10 42.43
CA GLY A 294 9.81 -39.86 43.55
C GLY A 294 9.92 -38.41 44.02
N LEU A 295 9.24 -37.45 43.37
CA LEU A 295 9.35 -36.01 43.69
C LEU A 295 9.17 -35.70 45.18
N ARG A 296 8.24 -36.38 45.86
CA ARG A 296 8.00 -36.20 47.30
C ARG A 296 9.27 -36.45 48.14
N GLU A 297 9.97 -37.56 47.90
CA GLU A 297 11.17 -37.88 48.69
C GLU A 297 12.30 -36.90 48.36
N GLU A 298 12.45 -36.53 47.09
CA GLU A 298 13.44 -35.54 46.67
C GLU A 298 13.19 -34.17 47.32
N MET A 299 11.94 -33.72 47.39
CA MET A 299 11.58 -32.46 48.06
C MET A 299 11.91 -32.49 49.56
N TYR A 300 11.78 -33.63 50.25
CA TYR A 300 12.20 -33.75 51.64
C TYR A 300 13.72 -33.61 51.80
N ASP A 301 14.48 -34.14 50.86
CA ASP A 301 15.94 -34.15 50.92
C ASP A 301 16.54 -32.79 50.51
N THR A 302 15.88 -32.06 49.60
CA THR A 302 16.36 -30.77 49.09
C THR A 302 15.74 -29.54 49.75
N TYR A 303 14.78 -29.69 50.66
CA TYR A 303 14.15 -28.55 51.36
C TYR A 303 15.21 -27.59 51.94
N PRO A 304 15.11 -26.26 51.74
CA PRO A 304 13.96 -25.49 51.23
C PRO A 304 13.94 -25.25 49.71
N PHE A 305 14.71 -26.01 48.93
CA PHE A 305 14.80 -25.82 47.49
C PHE A 305 13.93 -26.85 46.77
N HIS A 306 13.09 -26.42 45.82
CA HIS A 306 12.37 -27.34 44.96
C HIS A 306 13.39 -28.11 44.08
N PRO A 307 13.35 -29.46 44.01
CA PRO A 307 14.38 -30.24 43.33
C PRO A 307 14.46 -29.94 41.82
N ILE A 308 13.32 -29.68 41.17
CA ILE A 308 13.27 -29.33 39.75
C ILE A 308 13.91 -27.95 39.47
N LEU A 309 13.89 -27.02 40.43
CA LEU A 309 14.59 -25.74 40.30
C LEU A 309 16.11 -25.97 40.26
N ILE A 310 16.64 -26.77 41.19
CA ILE A 310 18.07 -27.13 41.23
C ILE A 310 18.48 -27.76 39.90
N ASP A 311 17.71 -28.73 39.40
CA ASP A 311 18.01 -29.41 38.15
C ASP A 311 17.93 -28.46 36.95
N SER A 312 16.93 -27.58 36.91
CA SER A 312 16.77 -26.59 35.85
C SER A 312 17.96 -25.65 35.77
N LEU A 313 18.40 -25.08 36.89
CA LEU A 313 19.58 -24.20 36.92
C LEU A 313 20.87 -24.98 36.63
N LYS A 314 21.00 -26.21 37.13
CA LYS A 314 22.16 -27.07 36.83
C LYS A 314 22.27 -27.37 35.33
N THR A 315 21.16 -27.68 34.67
CA THR A 315 21.14 -28.08 33.25
C THR A 315 21.06 -26.92 32.27
N ARG A 316 20.45 -25.78 32.64
CA ARG A 316 20.12 -24.68 31.71
C ARG A 316 20.80 -23.35 32.05
N TYR A 317 21.48 -23.27 33.19
CA TYR A 317 22.14 -22.03 33.58
C TYR A 317 23.63 -22.22 33.83
N PHE A 318 24.04 -23.39 34.33
CA PHE A 318 25.45 -23.67 34.62
C PHE A 318 26.07 -24.82 33.80
N ALA A 319 25.36 -25.39 32.83
CA ALA A 319 25.83 -26.56 32.08
C ALA A 319 27.11 -26.33 31.25
N GLU A 320 27.39 -25.09 30.85
CA GLU A 320 28.53 -24.76 29.98
C GLU A 320 29.85 -24.48 30.74
N THR A 321 29.84 -24.40 32.08
CA THR A 321 31.03 -24.06 32.87
C THR A 321 31.54 -25.23 33.71
N GLU A 322 32.41 -26.07 33.14
CA GLU A 322 32.98 -27.28 33.81
C GLU A 322 33.74 -27.02 35.13
N SER A 323 34.09 -25.78 35.47
CA SER A 323 34.93 -25.48 36.66
C SER A 323 34.36 -24.40 37.60
N GLY A 324 33.20 -23.78 37.27
CA GLY A 324 32.62 -22.64 38.01
C GLY A 324 31.14 -22.77 38.38
N ALA A 325 30.43 -23.70 37.73
CA ALA A 325 28.99 -23.95 37.87
C ALA A 325 28.49 -24.04 39.33
N THR A 326 29.11 -24.90 40.13
CA THR A 326 28.70 -25.17 41.53
C THR A 326 28.82 -23.93 42.43
N ARG A 327 29.80 -23.06 42.16
CA ARG A 327 30.04 -21.83 42.96
C ARG A 327 29.03 -20.74 42.64
N GLY A 328 28.76 -20.52 41.35
CA GLY A 328 27.73 -19.58 40.91
C GLY A 328 26.35 -19.99 41.42
N MET A 329 26.03 -21.29 41.32
CA MET A 329 24.77 -21.84 41.82
C MET A 329 24.63 -21.66 43.34
N LEU A 330 25.68 -21.99 44.09
CA LEU A 330 25.69 -21.79 45.54
C LEU A 330 25.48 -20.32 45.93
N TYR A 331 26.11 -19.38 45.22
CA TYR A 331 25.93 -17.95 45.48
C TYR A 331 24.50 -17.48 45.19
N LEU A 332 23.94 -17.87 44.03
CA LEU A 332 22.57 -17.52 43.67
C LEU A 332 21.56 -18.08 44.68
N PHE A 333 21.62 -19.38 44.98
CA PHE A 333 20.73 -19.99 45.97
C PHE A 333 20.89 -19.41 47.37
N ALA A 334 22.11 -19.06 47.77
CA ALA A 334 22.33 -18.39 49.05
C ALA A 334 21.66 -17.02 49.12
N LYS A 335 21.82 -16.21 48.06
CA LYS A 335 21.20 -14.89 47.97
C LYS A 335 19.67 -15.01 48.00
N VAL A 336 19.11 -15.84 47.12
CA VAL A 336 17.66 -16.10 47.04
C VAL A 336 17.12 -16.62 48.37
N LEU A 337 17.80 -17.57 49.01
CA LEU A 337 17.36 -18.10 50.30
C LEU A 337 17.37 -17.05 51.40
N VAL A 338 18.40 -16.19 51.47
CA VAL A 338 18.46 -15.12 52.47
C VAL A 338 17.36 -14.09 52.23
N ASP A 339 17.14 -13.70 50.98
CA ASP A 339 16.14 -12.70 50.61
C ASP A 339 14.72 -13.20 50.88
N GLN A 340 14.45 -14.48 50.60
CA GLN A 340 13.10 -15.07 50.68
C GLN A 340 12.83 -15.83 52.00
N TYR A 341 13.80 -15.84 52.94
CA TYR A 341 13.76 -16.69 54.14
C TYR A 341 12.48 -16.52 54.97
N GLN A 342 11.93 -15.30 55.01
CA GLN A 342 10.75 -14.94 55.82
C GLN A 342 9.49 -14.69 54.97
N ASP A 343 9.60 -14.82 53.65
CA ASP A 343 8.58 -14.35 52.70
C ASP A 343 7.96 -15.48 51.87
N THR A 344 8.59 -16.66 51.83
CA THR A 344 8.09 -17.84 51.10
C THR A 344 8.19 -19.12 51.93
N ASP A 345 7.47 -20.15 51.50
CA ASP A 345 7.38 -21.48 52.11
C ASP A 345 8.40 -22.47 51.49
N LEU A 346 8.69 -22.31 50.19
CA LEU A 346 9.61 -23.11 49.40
C LEU A 346 10.21 -22.28 48.26
N LEU A 347 11.49 -22.47 47.94
CA LEU A 347 12.11 -21.81 46.79
C LEU A 347 11.81 -22.57 45.50
N THR A 348 11.00 -21.97 44.62
CA THR A 348 10.65 -22.43 43.28
C THR A 348 11.30 -21.54 42.20
N HIS A 349 10.99 -21.76 40.92
CA HIS A 349 11.56 -20.96 39.84
C HIS A 349 11.14 -19.49 39.90
N GLY A 350 9.93 -19.21 40.37
CA GLY A 350 9.37 -17.87 40.54
C GLY A 350 10.18 -17.00 41.51
N GLU A 351 10.76 -17.61 42.56
CA GLU A 351 11.64 -16.93 43.52
C GLU A 351 12.96 -16.48 42.92
N VAL A 352 13.40 -17.08 41.80
CA VAL A 352 14.54 -16.57 41.03
C VAL A 352 14.04 -15.45 40.13
N ASP A 353 13.56 -14.41 40.80
CA ASP A 353 12.90 -13.27 40.20
C ASP A 353 13.77 -12.59 39.13
N ALA A 354 13.23 -12.49 37.92
CA ALA A 354 13.92 -11.95 36.76
C ALA A 354 14.29 -10.46 36.91
N VAL A 355 13.70 -9.76 37.87
CA VAL A 355 13.97 -8.34 38.14
C VAL A 355 14.99 -8.17 39.27
N GLU A 356 14.81 -8.82 40.42
CA GLU A 356 15.73 -8.69 41.57
C GLU A 356 17.11 -9.31 41.28
N TYR A 357 17.14 -10.39 40.49
CA TYR A 357 18.35 -11.13 40.18
C TYR A 357 18.82 -10.93 38.73
N ASN A 358 18.34 -9.89 38.04
CA ASN A 358 18.73 -9.59 36.65
C ASN A 358 20.27 -9.49 36.52
N ASP A 359 20.94 -8.76 37.41
CA ASP A 359 22.40 -8.61 37.40
C ASP A 359 23.13 -9.97 37.43
N GLU A 360 22.66 -10.91 38.25
CA GLU A 360 23.22 -12.26 38.30
C GLU A 360 22.89 -13.06 37.03
N LEU A 361 21.64 -13.01 36.57
CA LEU A 361 21.16 -13.70 35.37
C LEU A 361 21.90 -13.24 34.11
N THR A 362 22.08 -11.93 33.93
CA THR A 362 22.76 -11.30 32.77
C THR A 362 24.28 -11.51 32.80
N ARG A 363 24.92 -11.53 33.98
CA ARG A 363 26.36 -11.84 34.09
C ARG A 363 26.73 -13.25 33.65
N ILE A 364 25.76 -14.17 33.64
CA ILE A 364 25.97 -15.57 33.32
C ILE A 364 25.44 -15.88 31.92
N ASN A 365 24.29 -15.33 31.53
CA ASN A 365 23.77 -15.43 30.17
C ASN A 365 24.28 -14.30 29.25
N VAL A 366 25.60 -14.13 29.19
CA VAL A 366 26.24 -13.01 28.48
C VAL A 366 26.03 -13.01 26.96
N GLU A 367 25.69 -14.16 26.39
CA GLU A 367 25.51 -14.33 24.95
C GLU A 367 24.11 -13.91 24.48
N HIS A 368 23.14 -13.76 25.41
CA HIS A 368 21.75 -13.46 25.09
C HIS A 368 21.16 -12.32 25.92
N SER A 369 20.33 -11.49 25.30
CA SER A 369 19.64 -10.37 25.98
C SER A 369 18.32 -10.76 26.68
N ARG A 370 18.01 -12.06 26.78
CA ARG A 370 16.73 -12.57 27.31
C ARG A 370 16.39 -12.14 28.74
N PRO A 371 17.34 -12.13 29.70
CA PRO A 371 17.05 -11.63 31.05
C PRO A 371 16.64 -10.16 31.04
N ASP A 372 17.32 -9.33 30.25
CA ASP A 372 16.99 -7.90 30.10
C ASP A 372 15.62 -7.71 29.42
N ARG A 373 15.30 -8.51 28.39
CA ARG A 373 13.97 -8.48 27.76
C ARG A 373 12.85 -8.85 28.72
N CYS A 374 13.06 -9.88 29.54
CA CYS A 374 12.13 -10.29 30.57
C CYS A 374 11.98 -9.21 31.66
N TYR A 375 13.08 -8.57 32.05
CA TYR A 375 13.08 -7.45 32.99
C TYR A 375 12.23 -6.29 32.46
N ASP A 376 12.42 -5.89 31.21
CA ASP A 376 11.67 -4.81 30.56
C ASP A 376 10.18 -5.16 30.46
N ASP A 377 9.85 -6.39 30.07
CA ASP A 377 8.46 -6.88 30.05
C ASP A 377 7.78 -6.77 31.41
N ILE A 378 8.46 -7.16 32.48
CA ILE A 378 7.91 -7.09 33.85
C ILE A 378 7.77 -5.63 34.31
N ARG A 379 8.77 -4.79 34.06
CA ARG A 379 8.83 -3.42 34.60
C ARG A 379 7.99 -2.42 33.83
N GLU A 380 7.94 -2.54 32.51
CA GLU A 380 7.32 -1.54 31.64
C GLU A 380 5.90 -1.93 31.22
N ARG A 381 5.63 -3.23 31.08
CA ARG A 381 4.37 -3.72 30.49
C ARG A 381 3.47 -4.38 31.51
N LEU A 382 4.02 -5.20 32.39
CA LEU A 382 3.25 -5.87 33.44
C LEU A 382 2.90 -4.94 34.62
N ALA A 383 3.65 -3.86 34.84
CA ALA A 383 3.52 -3.02 36.05
C ALA A 383 2.12 -2.43 36.26
N ASP A 384 1.41 -2.12 35.17
CA ASP A 384 0.04 -1.58 35.20
C ASP A 384 -1.04 -2.66 34.96
N ALA A 385 -0.64 -3.92 34.73
CA ALA A 385 -1.54 -5.03 34.50
C ALA A 385 -1.93 -5.73 35.81
N ASP A 386 -3.23 -5.98 36.03
CA ASP A 386 -3.73 -6.72 37.21
C ASP A 386 -3.58 -8.24 37.01
N ILE A 387 -2.33 -8.72 36.95
CA ILE A 387 -1.95 -10.13 36.74
C ILE A 387 -1.07 -10.58 37.90
N THR A 388 -1.68 -11.26 38.86
CA THR A 388 -1.05 -11.56 40.17
C THR A 388 0.16 -12.46 40.01
N TYR A 389 0.05 -13.52 39.19
CA TYR A 389 1.12 -14.49 38.99
C TYR A 389 2.08 -14.11 37.85
N GLY A 390 1.92 -12.94 37.23
CA GLY A 390 2.61 -12.59 36.00
C GLY A 390 4.14 -12.60 36.13
N ARG A 391 4.66 -11.99 37.20
CA ARG A 391 6.11 -11.88 37.47
C ARG A 391 6.74 -13.25 37.82
N PRO A 392 6.15 -14.08 38.70
CA PRO A 392 6.59 -15.46 38.92
C PRO A 392 6.57 -16.34 37.66
N ILE A 393 5.51 -16.24 36.83
CA ILE A 393 5.40 -17.00 35.57
C ILE A 393 6.55 -16.62 34.63
N LEU A 394 6.77 -15.32 34.40
CA LEU A 394 7.83 -14.86 33.49
C LEU A 394 9.23 -15.24 34.00
N SER A 395 9.46 -15.17 35.31
CA SER A 395 10.72 -15.62 35.92
C SER A 395 10.94 -17.12 35.70
N THR A 396 9.89 -17.93 35.86
CA THR A 396 9.93 -19.36 35.56
C THR A 396 10.26 -19.61 34.09
N VAL A 397 9.52 -19.00 33.17
CA VAL A 397 9.73 -19.14 31.72
C VAL A 397 11.14 -18.70 31.32
N LEU A 398 11.65 -17.63 31.92
CA LEU A 398 13.01 -17.13 31.69
C LEU A 398 14.05 -18.22 32.00
N ILE A 399 14.00 -18.87 33.16
CA ILE A 399 14.95 -19.94 33.53
C ILE A 399 14.98 -21.05 32.47
N TYR A 400 13.82 -21.47 31.97
CA TYR A 400 13.74 -22.46 30.90
C TYR A 400 14.18 -21.94 29.52
N SER A 401 14.27 -20.62 29.36
CA SER A 401 14.68 -19.93 28.15
C SER A 401 16.16 -19.51 28.15
N LEU A 402 16.93 -19.73 29.21
CA LEU A 402 18.32 -19.22 29.28
C LEU A 402 19.27 -19.90 28.28
N THR A 403 19.09 -21.18 27.95
CA THR A 403 19.91 -21.90 26.97
C THR A 403 19.09 -22.30 25.73
N PRO A 404 19.34 -21.68 24.56
CA PRO A 404 18.71 -22.09 23.31
C PRO A 404 19.05 -23.54 22.92
N GLY A 405 18.08 -24.25 22.31
CA GLY A 405 18.29 -25.60 21.77
C GLY A 405 18.17 -26.78 22.75
N LEU A 406 18.08 -26.53 24.06
CA LEU A 406 17.94 -27.56 25.12
C LEU A 406 16.47 -27.74 25.54
N ALA A 407 15.58 -28.15 24.62
CA ALA A 407 14.12 -28.13 24.84
C ALA A 407 13.69 -26.78 25.45
N GLU A 408 13.93 -25.74 24.66
CA GLU A 408 13.82 -24.33 25.04
C GLU A 408 12.40 -23.96 25.43
N GLY A 409 12.26 -23.26 26.55
CA GLY A 409 10.97 -22.82 27.09
C GLY A 409 10.32 -23.79 28.07
N ALA A 410 9.37 -23.25 28.83
CA ALA A 410 8.63 -23.94 29.88
C ALA A 410 7.30 -24.47 29.35
N THR A 411 6.96 -25.71 29.67
CA THR A 411 5.59 -26.24 29.47
C THR A 411 4.63 -25.66 30.50
N THR A 412 3.33 -25.87 30.32
CA THR A 412 2.33 -25.51 31.35
C THR A 412 2.62 -26.18 32.70
N SER A 413 3.05 -27.45 32.69
CA SER A 413 3.46 -28.18 33.90
C SER A 413 4.65 -27.50 34.58
N ASP A 414 5.67 -27.10 33.80
CA ASP A 414 6.85 -26.42 34.33
C ASP A 414 6.50 -25.07 34.97
N ILE A 415 5.57 -24.32 34.36
CA ILE A 415 5.11 -23.02 34.86
C ILE A 415 4.35 -23.17 36.17
N VAL A 416 3.42 -24.13 36.26
CA VAL A 416 2.66 -24.40 37.48
C VAL A 416 3.61 -24.81 38.61
N ILE A 417 4.52 -25.76 38.38
CA ILE A 417 5.49 -26.19 39.38
C ILE A 417 6.41 -25.04 39.81
N GLY A 418 6.83 -24.19 38.86
CA GLY A 418 7.74 -23.10 39.13
C GLY A 418 7.09 -21.86 39.74
N THR A 419 5.76 -21.79 39.84
CA THR A 419 5.04 -20.59 40.33
C THR A 419 4.18 -20.86 41.56
N TYR A 420 3.78 -22.10 41.79
CA TYR A 420 2.81 -22.45 42.82
C TYR A 420 3.40 -22.40 44.24
N HIS A 421 2.67 -21.77 45.16
CA HIS A 421 2.90 -21.85 46.60
C HIS A 421 1.73 -22.46 47.37
N ALA A 422 1.99 -22.97 48.58
CA ALA A 422 0.95 -23.57 49.37
C ALA A 422 -0.18 -22.57 49.68
N GLY A 423 -1.39 -22.88 49.22
CA GLY A 423 -2.57 -22.03 49.36
C GLY A 423 -3.02 -21.34 48.07
N ASP A 424 -2.18 -21.35 47.02
CA ASP A 424 -2.53 -20.84 45.70
C ASP A 424 -3.59 -21.69 45.00
N ARG A 425 -4.22 -21.10 43.99
CA ARG A 425 -5.10 -21.81 43.06
C ARG A 425 -4.42 -21.95 41.72
N ILE A 426 -4.10 -23.18 41.34
CA ILE A 426 -3.46 -23.50 40.05
C ILE A 426 -4.23 -22.89 38.86
N ASN A 427 -5.58 -22.91 38.88
CA ASN A 427 -6.37 -22.32 37.81
C ASN A 427 -6.16 -20.80 37.67
N ASP A 428 -5.88 -20.07 38.75
CA ASP A 428 -5.63 -18.63 38.69
C ASP A 428 -4.27 -18.36 38.01
N ILE A 429 -3.26 -19.21 38.24
CA ILE A 429 -1.98 -19.19 37.52
C ILE A 429 -2.19 -19.44 36.01
N ILE A 430 -3.03 -20.42 35.64
CA ILE A 430 -3.34 -20.72 34.23
C ILE A 430 -4.06 -19.56 33.53
N VAL A 431 -5.03 -18.94 34.21
CA VAL A 431 -5.72 -17.76 33.67
C VAL A 431 -4.74 -16.61 33.43
N ASP A 432 -3.86 -16.35 34.40
CA ASP A 432 -2.85 -15.30 34.26
C ASP A 432 -1.81 -15.60 33.17
N LEU A 433 -1.43 -16.87 32.97
CA LEU A 433 -0.57 -17.30 31.86
C LEU A 433 -1.19 -16.98 30.49
N GLU A 434 -2.48 -17.25 30.31
CA GLU A 434 -3.18 -16.94 29.06
C GLU A 434 -3.33 -15.43 28.85
N ARG A 435 -3.50 -14.65 29.92
CA ARG A 435 -3.56 -13.18 29.85
C ARG A 435 -2.22 -12.58 29.43
N LEU A 436 -1.09 -13.09 29.95
CA LEU A 436 0.26 -12.59 29.65
C LEU A 436 0.59 -12.56 28.15
N GLN A 437 0.08 -13.50 27.35
CA GLN A 437 0.32 -13.58 25.90
C GLN A 437 -0.12 -12.32 25.13
N GLY A 438 -0.96 -11.46 25.71
CA GLY A 438 -1.39 -10.18 25.11
C GLY A 438 -0.85 -8.94 25.80
N GLU A 439 0.01 -9.09 26.82
CA GLU A 439 0.53 -8.00 27.66
C GLU A 439 2.00 -7.72 27.39
N VAL A 440 2.79 -8.79 27.32
CA VAL A 440 4.25 -8.73 27.20
C VAL A 440 4.70 -9.04 25.80
N TYR A 441 5.79 -8.43 25.34
CA TYR A 441 6.18 -8.53 23.93
C TYR A 441 7.11 -9.70 23.66
N HIS A 442 7.95 -10.13 24.61
CA HIS A 442 8.95 -11.16 24.33
C HIS A 442 8.54 -12.57 24.75
N LEU A 443 7.29 -12.76 25.19
CA LEU A 443 6.73 -14.07 25.49
C LEU A 443 6.20 -14.73 24.22
N TRP A 444 6.87 -15.77 23.77
CA TRP A 444 6.49 -16.59 22.63
C TRP A 444 5.81 -17.87 23.08
N ARG A 445 4.84 -18.34 22.29
CA ARG A 445 4.25 -19.68 22.43
C ARG A 445 4.59 -20.50 21.19
N SER A 446 5.31 -21.60 21.38
CA SER A 446 5.66 -22.56 20.33
C SER A 446 5.18 -23.93 20.78
N ASP A 447 4.22 -24.52 20.07
CA ASP A 447 3.57 -25.77 20.43
C ASP A 447 3.00 -25.75 21.87
N ASP A 448 3.58 -26.55 22.77
CA ASP A 448 3.22 -26.70 24.18
C ASP A 448 4.12 -25.92 25.15
N ARG A 449 5.01 -25.06 24.62
CA ARG A 449 6.01 -24.32 25.41
C ARG A 449 5.91 -22.82 25.26
N TYR A 450 6.25 -22.16 26.36
CA TYR A 450 6.39 -20.72 26.48
C TYR A 450 7.87 -20.37 26.56
N VAL A 451 8.31 -19.38 25.80
CA VAL A 451 9.73 -19.03 25.65
C VAL A 451 9.89 -17.51 25.72
N ILE A 452 10.87 -17.02 26.48
CA ILE A 452 11.35 -15.63 26.34
C ILE A 452 12.41 -15.59 25.24
N ARG A 453 12.17 -14.77 24.21
CA ARG A 453 13.14 -14.53 23.11
C ARG A 453 13.62 -13.10 23.11
N GLU A 454 14.63 -12.81 22.29
CA GLU A 454 15.15 -11.45 22.13
C GLU A 454 14.27 -10.61 21.20
N ASP A 455 13.67 -11.26 20.21
CA ASP A 455 12.73 -10.63 19.29
C ASP A 455 11.35 -10.49 19.91
N GLU A 456 10.67 -9.40 19.57
CA GLU A 456 9.28 -9.15 19.97
C GLU A 456 8.35 -10.08 19.19
N ASN A 457 7.37 -10.67 19.87
CA ASN A 457 6.36 -11.55 19.30
C ASN A 457 5.32 -10.74 18.52
N PRO A 458 5.22 -10.89 17.19
CA PRO A 458 4.26 -10.16 16.36
C PRO A 458 2.82 -10.29 16.85
N ARG A 459 2.40 -11.48 17.28
CA ARG A 459 1.02 -11.69 17.78
C ARG A 459 0.74 -10.91 19.05
N SER A 460 1.73 -10.79 19.94
CA SER A 460 1.58 -10.02 21.18
C SER A 460 1.51 -8.53 20.89
N LEU A 461 2.33 -8.02 19.96
CA LEU A 461 2.29 -6.63 19.50
C LEU A 461 0.93 -6.27 18.90
N VAL A 462 0.36 -7.15 18.08
CA VAL A 462 -0.98 -6.96 17.49
C VAL A 462 -2.06 -7.00 18.55
N LYS A 463 -2.06 -8.00 19.45
CA LYS A 463 -3.04 -8.10 20.53
C LYS A 463 -3.00 -6.90 21.47
N ASN A 464 -1.81 -6.38 21.74
CA ASN A 464 -1.64 -5.16 22.52
C ASN A 464 -2.30 -3.97 21.80
N ALA A 465 -1.96 -3.72 20.53
CA ALA A 465 -2.58 -2.64 19.76
C ALA A 465 -4.11 -2.80 19.66
N ALA A 466 -4.60 -4.02 19.44
CA ALA A 466 -6.03 -4.33 19.33
C ALA A 466 -6.83 -3.94 20.57
N ARG A 467 -6.22 -3.92 21.77
CA ARG A 467 -6.91 -3.51 23.01
C ARG A 467 -7.20 -2.01 23.05
N ASP A 468 -6.32 -1.22 22.44
CA ASP A 468 -6.43 0.23 22.37
C ASP A 468 -7.34 0.69 21.22
N VAL A 469 -7.82 -0.24 20.37
CA VAL A 469 -8.78 0.05 19.30
C VAL A 469 -10.18 0.24 19.89
N ASP A 470 -10.82 1.33 19.53
CA ASP A 470 -12.17 1.65 19.98
C ASP A 470 -13.21 0.70 19.34
N ASP A 471 -14.33 0.47 20.04
CA ASP A 471 -15.42 -0.37 19.51
C ASP A 471 -16.07 0.26 18.26
N GLU A 472 -15.96 1.58 18.09
CA GLU A 472 -16.43 2.36 16.92
C GLU A 472 -15.68 1.98 15.64
N ASP A 473 -14.35 2.08 15.65
CA ASP A 473 -13.51 1.70 14.50
C ASP A 473 -13.70 0.22 14.15
N ALA A 474 -13.83 -0.63 15.19
CA ALA A 474 -14.04 -2.06 15.01
C ALA A 474 -15.39 -2.38 14.36
N ILE A 475 -16.48 -1.69 14.73
CA ILE A 475 -17.79 -1.95 14.12
C ILE A 475 -17.87 -1.41 12.69
N GLU A 476 -17.23 -0.27 12.40
CA GLU A 476 -17.14 0.30 11.05
C GLU A 476 -16.40 -0.66 10.11
N LEU A 477 -15.24 -1.20 10.52
CA LEU A 477 -14.51 -2.20 9.74
C LEU A 477 -15.34 -3.46 9.47
N VAL A 478 -16.16 -3.90 10.43
CA VAL A 478 -17.08 -5.03 10.20
C VAL A 478 -18.09 -4.68 9.09
N GLY A 479 -18.61 -3.46 9.07
CA GLY A 479 -19.48 -2.95 8.01
C GLY A 479 -18.79 -2.98 6.64
N ASP A 480 -17.57 -2.44 6.55
CA ASP A 480 -16.77 -2.44 5.32
C ASP A 480 -16.47 -3.87 4.83
N THR A 481 -16.20 -4.78 5.76
CA THR A 481 -15.98 -6.20 5.45
C THR A 481 -17.26 -6.85 4.93
N VAL A 482 -18.44 -6.47 5.44
CA VAL A 482 -19.74 -6.91 4.91
C VAL A 482 -19.97 -6.38 3.49
N GLU A 483 -19.67 -5.11 3.21
CA GLU A 483 -19.77 -4.59 1.84
C GLU A 483 -18.81 -5.32 0.89
N THR A 484 -17.60 -5.63 1.36
CA THR A 484 -16.60 -6.41 0.61
C THR A 484 -17.10 -7.83 0.33
N LEU A 485 -17.68 -8.50 1.34
CA LEU A 485 -18.25 -9.85 1.21
C LEU A 485 -19.35 -9.92 0.15
N PHE A 486 -20.27 -8.97 0.15
CA PHE A 486 -21.39 -8.96 -0.80
C PHE A 486 -21.05 -8.29 -2.16
N GLY A 487 -19.97 -7.51 -2.21
CA GLY A 487 -19.46 -6.86 -3.41
C GLY A 487 -20.27 -5.65 -3.87
N SER A 488 -20.03 -5.20 -5.10
CA SER A 488 -20.60 -3.95 -5.62
C SER A 488 -22.13 -3.96 -5.64
N GLY A 489 -22.74 -2.94 -5.03
CA GLY A 489 -24.19 -2.80 -4.90
C GLY A 489 -24.74 -3.24 -3.54
N ALA A 490 -23.88 -3.77 -2.67
CA ALA A 490 -24.16 -3.95 -1.26
C ALA A 490 -24.00 -2.63 -0.51
N HIS A 491 -24.86 -2.40 0.48
CA HIS A 491 -24.75 -1.28 1.41
C HIS A 491 -24.97 -1.79 2.83
N ALA A 492 -23.92 -1.74 3.65
CA ALA A 492 -23.98 -2.20 5.03
C ALA A 492 -24.56 -1.10 5.93
N VAL A 493 -25.54 -1.45 6.77
CA VAL A 493 -26.24 -0.49 7.65
C VAL A 493 -26.30 -0.95 9.09
N GLY A 494 -26.29 0.01 10.02
CA GLY A 494 -26.26 -0.25 11.47
C GLY A 494 -24.85 -0.53 12.03
N PHE A 495 -23.80 -0.44 11.22
CA PHE A 495 -22.40 -0.64 11.62
C PHE A 495 -21.75 0.66 12.11
N ASN A 496 -22.39 1.32 13.07
CA ASN A 496 -21.88 2.55 13.69
C ASN A 496 -22.38 2.63 15.14
N VAL A 497 -21.84 3.56 15.90
CA VAL A 497 -22.09 3.70 17.35
C VAL A 497 -23.57 3.97 17.65
N ASP A 498 -24.22 4.78 16.83
CA ASP A 498 -25.60 5.22 17.01
C ASP A 498 -26.63 4.27 16.38
N GLY A 499 -26.18 3.25 15.64
CA GLY A 499 -27.02 2.30 14.91
C GLY A 499 -27.78 2.93 13.73
N GLU A 500 -27.30 4.05 13.20
CA GLU A 500 -27.91 4.78 12.10
C GLU A 500 -27.95 3.94 10.82
N LEU A 501 -29.03 4.07 10.06
CA LEU A 501 -29.28 3.28 8.85
C LEU A 501 -29.10 4.10 7.55
N GLU A 502 -28.81 5.41 7.65
CA GLU A 502 -29.06 6.39 6.59
C GLU A 502 -28.03 6.48 5.44
N ASN A 503 -27.19 5.46 5.21
CA ASN A 503 -26.12 5.52 4.20
C ASN A 503 -26.38 4.70 2.92
N VAL A 504 -27.62 4.71 2.41
CA VAL A 504 -27.97 4.00 1.17
C VAL A 504 -28.25 5.00 0.05
N PRO A 505 -27.56 4.96 -1.11
CA PRO A 505 -27.73 5.94 -2.17
C PRO A 505 -29.13 5.90 -2.80
N ASP A 506 -29.65 7.07 -3.18
CA ASP A 506 -30.92 7.19 -3.92
C ASP A 506 -30.64 7.17 -5.43
N SER A 507 -30.68 5.98 -6.02
CA SER A 507 -30.38 5.72 -7.44
C SER A 507 -31.34 4.70 -8.03
N GLN A 508 -31.41 4.60 -9.36
CA GLN A 508 -32.28 3.63 -10.05
C GLN A 508 -31.77 2.18 -9.96
N ASN A 509 -30.49 1.96 -9.65
CA ASN A 509 -29.91 0.61 -9.55
C ASN A 509 -30.50 -0.14 -8.36
N ILE A 510 -30.82 -1.42 -8.50
CA ILE A 510 -31.25 -2.24 -7.35
C ILE A 510 -30.09 -2.39 -6.37
N LYS A 511 -30.35 -2.17 -5.08
CA LYS A 511 -29.37 -2.15 -4.00
C LYS A 511 -29.68 -3.25 -3.00
N THR A 512 -28.65 -3.99 -2.58
CA THR A 512 -28.76 -4.96 -1.50
C THR A 512 -28.36 -4.28 -0.19
N VAL A 513 -29.33 -4.03 0.69
CA VAL A 513 -29.11 -3.39 1.99
C VAL A 513 -28.92 -4.48 3.03
N VAL A 514 -27.73 -4.54 3.62
CA VAL A 514 -27.32 -5.58 4.57
C VAL A 514 -27.24 -4.98 5.97
N LYS A 515 -28.13 -5.40 6.88
CA LYS A 515 -28.17 -4.88 8.25
C LYS A 515 -27.33 -5.73 9.19
N ASN A 516 -26.73 -5.12 10.20
CA ASN A 516 -26.03 -5.80 11.29
C ASN A 516 -26.92 -6.68 12.21
N GLY A 517 -28.23 -6.74 11.97
CA GLY A 517 -29.22 -7.45 12.78
C GLY A 517 -30.52 -7.67 12.02
N PRO A 518 -31.57 -8.22 12.68
CA PRO A 518 -32.84 -8.49 12.02
C PRO A 518 -33.55 -7.20 11.57
N TRP A 519 -34.25 -7.28 10.45
CA TRP A 519 -35.14 -6.23 9.95
C TRP A 519 -36.47 -6.22 10.69
N ASP A 520 -37.05 -5.03 10.81
CA ASP A 520 -38.40 -4.80 11.32
C ASP A 520 -39.08 -3.72 10.47
N ALA A 521 -40.40 -3.57 10.64
CA ALA A 521 -41.20 -2.64 9.85
C ALA A 521 -40.73 -1.18 9.98
N ASP A 522 -40.21 -0.78 11.14
CA ASP A 522 -39.75 0.59 11.39
C ASP A 522 -38.43 0.85 10.65
N SER A 523 -37.45 -0.04 10.77
CA SER A 523 -36.14 0.08 10.11
C SER A 523 -36.20 -0.09 8.60
N VAL A 524 -37.04 -0.97 8.07
CA VAL A 524 -37.32 -1.03 6.62
C VAL A 524 -37.97 0.27 6.15
N GLY A 525 -38.96 0.76 6.90
CA GLY A 525 -39.62 2.03 6.61
C GLY A 525 -38.65 3.22 6.61
N GLU A 526 -37.66 3.23 7.49
CA GLU A 526 -36.60 4.25 7.56
C GLU A 526 -35.77 4.28 6.28
N ILE A 527 -35.25 3.13 5.81
CA ILE A 527 -34.48 3.04 4.56
C ILE A 527 -35.32 3.44 3.34
N ILE A 528 -36.55 2.92 3.23
CA ILE A 528 -37.44 3.18 2.09
C ILE A 528 -37.82 4.67 2.02
N LYS A 529 -38.09 5.32 3.15
CA LYS A 529 -38.53 6.73 3.18
C LYS A 529 -37.37 7.72 3.18
N ASN A 530 -36.23 7.35 3.78
CA ASN A 530 -35.02 8.14 3.97
C ASN A 530 -35.30 9.57 4.50
N GLN A 531 -36.00 9.71 5.62
CA GLN A 531 -36.43 11.02 6.13
C GLN A 531 -35.33 11.68 6.96
N PRO A 532 -35.08 13.00 6.83
CA PRO A 532 -35.92 14.01 6.15
C PRO A 532 -35.56 14.27 4.69
N ALA A 533 -34.46 13.70 4.16
CA ALA A 533 -34.01 13.94 2.80
C ALA A 533 -35.05 13.54 1.75
N GLY A 534 -35.80 12.47 2.04
CA GLY A 534 -36.70 11.78 1.11
C GLY A 534 -35.91 10.88 0.17
N ARG A 535 -36.51 9.74 -0.18
CA ARG A 535 -36.04 8.85 -1.27
C ARG A 535 -37.03 8.91 -2.43
N GLN A 536 -36.51 9.09 -3.65
CA GLN A 536 -37.25 9.04 -4.90
C GLN A 536 -37.40 7.58 -5.38
N TRP A 537 -36.30 6.83 -5.45
CA TRP A 537 -36.28 5.45 -5.98
C TRP A 537 -36.52 4.44 -4.86
N ARG A 538 -37.75 4.41 -4.34
CA ARG A 538 -38.11 3.62 -3.15
C ARG A 538 -38.20 2.12 -3.41
N ASN A 539 -38.47 1.71 -4.65
CA ASN A 539 -38.62 0.32 -5.05
C ASN A 539 -37.36 -0.23 -5.73
N THR A 540 -36.23 -0.04 -5.07
CA THR A 540 -34.90 -0.43 -5.58
C THR A 540 -34.05 -1.06 -4.48
N LEU A 541 -34.69 -1.60 -3.45
CA LEU A 541 -34.07 -2.00 -2.19
C LEU A 541 -34.41 -3.45 -1.88
N VAL A 542 -33.39 -4.26 -1.62
CA VAL A 542 -33.51 -5.64 -1.20
C VAL A 542 -32.87 -5.79 0.18
N PHE A 543 -33.56 -6.41 1.13
CA PHE A 543 -33.19 -6.36 2.55
C PHE A 543 -32.62 -7.69 3.04
N VAL A 544 -31.34 -7.69 3.43
CA VAL A 544 -30.60 -8.87 3.91
C VAL A 544 -30.23 -8.72 5.37
N GLN A 545 -30.28 -9.82 6.12
CA GLN A 545 -29.98 -9.88 7.55
C GLN A 545 -29.13 -11.11 7.95
N PRO A 546 -28.56 -11.13 9.17
CA PRO A 546 -27.87 -12.29 9.70
C PRO A 546 -28.83 -13.46 9.98
N LYS A 547 -28.35 -14.69 9.80
CA LYS A 547 -29.11 -15.93 10.03
C LYS A 547 -29.61 -16.06 11.46
N ASN A 548 -30.80 -16.62 11.65
CA ASN A 548 -31.41 -16.91 12.95
C ASN A 548 -31.65 -15.67 13.84
N GLY A 549 -31.86 -14.50 13.24
CA GLY A 549 -32.18 -13.26 13.97
C GLY A 549 -31.07 -12.77 14.91
N LYS A 550 -29.80 -13.06 14.60
CA LYS A 550 -28.65 -12.60 15.39
C LYS A 550 -28.35 -11.12 15.11
N THR A 551 -27.83 -10.44 16.12
CA THR A 551 -27.33 -9.06 16.00
C THR A 551 -25.83 -9.03 16.27
N ILE A 552 -25.11 -8.37 15.38
CA ILE A 552 -23.68 -8.06 15.47
C ILE A 552 -23.58 -6.62 16.00
N SER A 553 -23.13 -6.45 17.24
CA SER A 553 -23.02 -5.13 17.88
C SER A 553 -21.92 -5.11 18.94
N PRO A 554 -21.54 -3.93 19.46
CA PRO A 554 -20.57 -3.85 20.56
C PRO A 554 -20.98 -4.61 21.83
N THR A 555 -22.27 -4.85 22.04
CA THR A 555 -22.79 -5.56 23.23
C THR A 555 -23.13 -7.02 22.97
N SER A 556 -23.20 -7.46 21.72
CA SER A 556 -23.60 -8.81 21.32
C SER A 556 -22.66 -9.36 20.27
N GLN A 557 -22.11 -10.55 20.51
CA GLN A 557 -21.10 -11.20 19.64
C GLN A 557 -19.76 -10.43 19.61
N GLN A 558 -19.44 -9.64 20.65
CA GLN A 558 -18.24 -8.80 20.73
C GLN A 558 -16.94 -9.56 20.44
N GLU A 559 -16.66 -10.66 21.16
CA GLU A 559 -15.44 -11.45 20.94
C GLU A 559 -15.38 -12.11 19.55
N LYS A 560 -16.54 -12.39 18.94
CA LYS A 560 -16.58 -13.11 17.67
C LYS A 560 -16.25 -12.20 16.49
N PHE A 561 -16.82 -10.99 16.43
CA PHE A 561 -16.63 -10.09 15.30
C PHE A 561 -15.76 -8.90 15.66
N LEU A 562 -16.12 -8.13 16.69
CA LEU A 562 -15.36 -6.93 17.08
C LEU A 562 -13.97 -7.27 17.58
N GLY A 563 -13.81 -8.29 18.42
CA GLY A 563 -12.50 -8.73 18.90
C GLY A 563 -11.57 -9.08 17.75
N LYS A 564 -12.11 -9.72 16.70
CA LYS A 564 -11.34 -10.03 15.50
C LYS A 564 -11.06 -8.80 14.64
N ALA A 565 -12.04 -7.92 14.44
CA ALA A 565 -11.84 -6.65 13.73
C ALA A 565 -10.78 -5.77 14.42
N LYS A 566 -10.75 -5.74 15.74
CA LYS A 566 -9.69 -5.08 16.52
C LYS A 566 -8.31 -5.71 16.28
N GLU A 567 -8.22 -7.03 16.11
CA GLU A 567 -6.96 -7.69 15.73
C GLU A 567 -6.52 -7.29 14.32
N VAL A 568 -7.43 -7.14 13.36
CA VAL A 568 -7.12 -6.63 12.00
C VAL A 568 -6.58 -5.20 12.08
N ILE A 569 -7.30 -4.30 12.78
CA ILE A 569 -6.87 -2.90 12.96
C ILE A 569 -5.55 -2.83 13.72
N GLY A 570 -5.39 -3.60 14.79
CA GLY A 570 -4.16 -3.67 15.56
C GLY A 570 -2.97 -4.16 14.74
N ALA A 571 -3.20 -5.10 13.80
CA ALA A 571 -2.18 -5.55 12.86
C ALA A 571 -1.79 -4.44 11.89
N GLU A 572 -2.76 -3.71 11.34
CA GLU A 572 -2.49 -2.59 10.43
C GLU A 572 -1.72 -1.46 11.13
N ILE A 573 -2.09 -1.10 12.36
CA ILE A 573 -1.39 -0.11 13.19
C ILE A 573 0.08 -0.51 13.39
N ARG A 574 0.34 -1.76 13.79
CA ARG A 574 1.71 -2.22 14.07
C ARG A 574 2.54 -2.44 12.80
N LYS A 575 1.92 -2.90 11.72
CA LYS A 575 2.56 -3.01 10.40
C LYS A 575 3.07 -1.66 9.89
N ALA A 576 2.38 -0.56 10.22
CA ALA A 576 2.78 0.80 9.88
C ALA A 576 3.86 1.41 10.80
N ASP A 577 4.25 0.75 11.90
CA ASP A 577 5.24 1.27 12.85
C ASP A 577 6.68 1.09 12.32
N GLU A 578 7.27 2.16 11.81
CA GLU A 578 8.63 2.17 11.25
C GLU A 578 9.74 1.84 12.26
N ASN A 579 9.44 1.83 13.58
CA ASN A 579 10.42 1.45 14.60
C ASN A 579 10.59 -0.08 14.71
N LEU A 580 9.64 -0.86 14.17
CA LEU A 580 9.73 -2.32 14.15
C LEU A 580 10.67 -2.80 13.03
N ALA A 581 11.43 -3.86 13.34
CA ALA A 581 12.26 -4.53 12.35
C ALA A 581 11.42 -5.00 11.14
N GLU A 582 12.01 -4.96 9.94
CA GLU A 582 11.31 -5.35 8.70
C GLU A 582 10.75 -6.76 8.78
N GLU A 583 11.52 -7.71 9.32
CA GLU A 583 11.11 -9.11 9.48
C GLU A 583 9.85 -9.25 10.36
N ILE A 584 9.76 -8.44 11.44
CA ILE A 584 8.57 -8.38 12.31
C ILE A 584 7.38 -7.80 11.55
N ARG A 585 7.57 -6.71 10.79
CA ARG A 585 6.50 -6.10 9.99
C ARG A 585 5.98 -7.06 8.90
N GLU A 586 6.85 -7.86 8.28
CA GLU A 586 6.46 -8.90 7.34
C GLU A 586 5.63 -10.02 8.01
N GLU A 587 5.98 -10.43 9.23
CA GLU A 587 5.18 -11.39 9.99
C GLU A 587 3.83 -10.80 10.43
N ILE A 588 3.78 -9.53 10.83
CA ILE A 588 2.53 -8.83 11.14
C ILE A 588 1.65 -8.70 9.89
N ALA A 589 2.22 -8.44 8.71
CA ALA A 589 1.45 -8.40 7.47
C ALA A 589 0.79 -9.75 7.16
N LYS A 590 1.47 -10.88 7.40
CA LYS A 590 0.85 -12.21 7.26
C LYS A 590 -0.28 -12.43 8.28
N LEU A 591 -0.10 -11.95 9.52
CA LEU A 591 -1.15 -12.01 10.53
C LEU A 591 -2.35 -11.13 10.18
N HIS A 592 -2.11 -9.95 9.60
CA HIS A 592 -3.16 -9.07 9.10
C HIS A 592 -4.04 -9.81 8.10
N ASP A 593 -3.44 -10.41 7.07
CA ASP A 593 -4.16 -11.18 6.05
C ASP A 593 -4.91 -12.38 6.67
N GLU A 594 -4.28 -13.11 7.59
CA GLU A 594 -4.91 -14.22 8.33
C GLU A 594 -6.13 -13.76 9.14
N TYR A 595 -6.06 -12.59 9.78
CA TYR A 595 -7.15 -12.05 10.58
C TYR A 595 -8.27 -11.47 9.75
N GLU A 596 -7.96 -10.86 8.60
CA GLU A 596 -8.93 -10.37 7.63
C GLU A 596 -9.73 -11.53 7.04
N ASP A 597 -9.05 -12.60 6.61
CA ASP A 597 -9.68 -13.82 6.11
C ASP A 597 -10.58 -14.49 7.18
N ASP A 598 -10.13 -14.63 8.43
CA ASP A 598 -10.95 -15.18 9.52
C ASP A 598 -12.18 -14.29 9.81
N LEU A 599 -12.05 -12.96 9.74
CA LEU A 599 -13.20 -12.06 9.89
C LEU A 599 -14.23 -12.28 8.76
N LEU A 600 -13.75 -12.40 7.52
CA LEU A 600 -14.58 -12.63 6.34
C LEU A 600 -15.32 -13.99 6.44
N GLU A 601 -14.62 -15.08 6.77
CA GLU A 601 -15.22 -16.40 6.96
C GLU A 601 -16.29 -16.41 8.07
N ARG A 602 -16.03 -15.70 9.18
CA ARG A 602 -16.99 -15.55 10.28
C ARG A 602 -18.25 -14.83 9.83
N LEU A 603 -18.13 -13.80 8.99
CA LEU A 603 -19.25 -13.02 8.46
C LEU A 603 -20.01 -13.79 7.37
N GLU A 604 -19.32 -14.50 6.48
CA GLU A 604 -19.92 -15.41 5.49
C GLU A 604 -20.81 -16.45 6.19
N SER A 605 -20.32 -17.01 7.29
CA SER A 605 -21.09 -17.95 8.12
C SER A 605 -22.27 -17.29 8.86
N ALA A 606 -22.20 -15.99 9.11
CA ALA A 606 -23.22 -15.25 9.87
C ALA A 606 -24.41 -14.83 9.00
N TYR A 607 -24.16 -14.46 7.74
CA TYR A 607 -25.17 -13.96 6.81
C TYR A 607 -25.82 -15.06 5.96
N GLY A 608 -27.03 -14.79 5.48
CA GLY A 608 -27.73 -15.62 4.50
C GLY A 608 -29.26 -15.66 4.63
N GLU A 609 -29.89 -14.64 5.19
CA GLU A 609 -31.35 -14.49 5.20
C GLU A 609 -31.75 -13.19 4.47
N ILE A 610 -32.88 -13.23 3.76
CA ILE A 610 -33.49 -12.12 3.03
C ILE A 610 -34.95 -11.96 3.46
N ILE A 611 -35.43 -10.71 3.47
CA ILE A 611 -36.85 -10.38 3.64
C ILE A 611 -37.50 -10.21 2.27
N ASP A 612 -38.40 -11.12 1.93
CA ASP A 612 -39.13 -11.14 0.66
C ASP A 612 -40.59 -10.70 0.83
N GLY A 613 -41.07 -9.81 -0.03
CA GLY A 613 -42.46 -9.34 0.00
C GLY A 613 -42.76 -8.22 -1.01
N ASP A 614 -44.03 -8.16 -1.45
CA ASP A 614 -44.48 -7.26 -2.54
C ASP A 614 -44.65 -5.79 -2.10
N ASP A 615 -44.97 -5.53 -0.83
CA ASP A 615 -45.10 -4.18 -0.25
C ASP A 615 -44.52 -4.14 1.16
N LEU A 616 -43.18 -4.14 1.24
CA LEU A 616 -42.47 -4.12 2.53
C LEU A 616 -42.70 -2.83 3.33
N LEU A 617 -43.23 -1.77 2.71
CA LEU A 617 -43.49 -0.50 3.38
C LEU A 617 -44.78 -0.51 4.20
N ASN A 618 -45.85 -1.12 3.67
CA ASN A 618 -47.17 -1.13 4.30
C ASN A 618 -47.59 -2.51 4.82
N GLU A 619 -47.00 -3.59 4.32
CA GLU A 619 -47.42 -4.98 4.58
C GLU A 619 -46.28 -5.87 5.12
N PHE A 620 -45.29 -5.29 5.83
CA PHE A 620 -44.13 -6.02 6.39
C PHE A 620 -44.50 -7.26 7.22
N ASP A 621 -45.63 -7.25 7.95
CA ASP A 621 -46.11 -8.41 8.73
C ASP A 621 -46.39 -9.67 7.88
N TYR A 622 -46.53 -9.52 6.57
CA TYR A 622 -46.72 -10.62 5.61
C TYR A 622 -45.45 -11.02 4.87
N ALA A 623 -44.33 -10.30 5.10
CA ALA A 623 -43.05 -10.62 4.48
C ALA A 623 -42.54 -12.00 4.93
N ALA A 624 -41.90 -12.71 4.01
CA ALA A 624 -41.30 -14.00 4.27
C ALA A 624 -39.81 -13.86 4.56
N GLU A 625 -39.36 -14.42 5.68
CA GLU A 625 -37.93 -14.65 5.93
C GLU A 625 -37.49 -15.88 5.13
N MET A 626 -36.59 -15.69 4.16
CA MET A 626 -36.09 -16.76 3.29
C MET A 626 -34.58 -16.89 3.42
N SER A 627 -34.08 -18.13 3.30
CA SER A 627 -32.63 -18.36 3.13
C SER A 627 -32.20 -17.85 1.75
N LEU A 628 -31.09 -17.11 1.71
CA LEU A 628 -30.49 -16.66 0.44
C LEU A 628 -30.14 -17.84 -0.47
N GLU A 629 -29.79 -19.01 0.07
CA GLU A 629 -29.53 -20.23 -0.72
C GLU A 629 -30.76 -20.72 -1.51
N ASN A 630 -31.96 -20.40 -1.03
CA ASN A 630 -33.22 -20.75 -1.72
C ASN A 630 -33.70 -19.62 -2.64
N PHE A 631 -33.35 -18.37 -2.33
CA PHE A 631 -33.76 -17.19 -3.09
C PHE A 631 -32.89 -16.97 -4.32
N VAL A 632 -31.57 -17.12 -4.17
CA VAL A 632 -30.58 -16.86 -5.23
C VAL A 632 -30.20 -18.17 -5.90
N ALA A 633 -30.43 -18.27 -7.21
CA ALA A 633 -30.11 -19.48 -7.99
C ALA A 633 -28.65 -19.57 -8.47
N THR A 634 -27.87 -18.50 -8.31
CA THR A 634 -26.52 -18.33 -8.85
C THR A 634 -25.48 -18.15 -7.74
N GLU A 635 -24.33 -18.83 -7.87
CA GLU A 635 -23.21 -18.69 -6.94
C GLU A 635 -22.26 -17.52 -7.33
N PRO A 636 -21.62 -16.83 -6.36
CA PRO A 636 -21.82 -16.97 -4.93
C PRO A 636 -23.15 -16.36 -4.46
N VAL A 637 -23.80 -17.01 -3.49
CA VAL A 637 -25.11 -16.59 -2.96
C VAL A 637 -25.05 -15.25 -2.21
N LEU A 638 -23.97 -15.00 -1.46
CA LEU A 638 -23.73 -13.72 -0.79
C LEU A 638 -23.12 -12.70 -1.77
N ASN A 639 -23.85 -12.35 -2.82
CA ASN A 639 -23.42 -11.37 -3.80
C ASN A 639 -24.57 -10.43 -4.16
N ALA A 640 -24.36 -9.13 -4.01
CA ALA A 640 -25.40 -8.13 -4.19
C ALA A 640 -26.00 -8.12 -5.60
N SER A 641 -25.20 -8.38 -6.64
CA SER A 641 -25.70 -8.44 -8.02
C SER A 641 -26.57 -9.68 -8.26
N ASN A 642 -26.17 -10.84 -7.72
CA ASN A 642 -26.98 -12.06 -7.80
C ASN A 642 -28.28 -11.95 -7.01
N ILE A 643 -28.23 -11.32 -5.82
CA ILE A 643 -29.40 -11.05 -4.97
C ILE A 643 -30.36 -10.07 -5.66
N ALA A 644 -29.84 -8.97 -6.21
CA ALA A 644 -30.63 -7.99 -6.95
C ALA A 644 -31.35 -8.64 -8.15
N ALA A 645 -30.63 -9.46 -8.93
CA ALA A 645 -31.20 -10.17 -10.07
C ALA A 645 -32.29 -11.18 -9.66
N ALA A 646 -32.16 -11.82 -8.50
CA ALA A 646 -33.16 -12.75 -7.98
C ALA A 646 -34.43 -12.05 -7.47
N ALA A 647 -34.33 -10.77 -7.08
CA ALA A 647 -35.46 -9.94 -6.67
C ALA A 647 -36.21 -9.29 -7.83
N GLU A 648 -35.74 -9.44 -9.07
CA GLU A 648 -36.43 -8.93 -10.25
C GLU A 648 -37.74 -9.67 -10.50
N ALA A 649 -38.77 -8.92 -10.86
CA ALA A 649 -40.10 -9.43 -11.14
C ALA A 649 -40.11 -10.32 -12.38
N ASP A 650 -40.94 -11.38 -12.34
CA ASP A 650 -41.27 -12.13 -13.53
C ASP A 650 -42.09 -11.27 -14.52
N PRO A 651 -41.95 -11.46 -15.84
CA PRO A 651 -42.67 -10.68 -16.85
C PRO A 651 -44.20 -10.62 -16.66
N PHE A 652 -44.83 -11.68 -16.14
CA PHE A 652 -46.27 -11.67 -15.89
C PHE A 652 -46.68 -10.74 -14.76
N ASP A 653 -45.83 -10.53 -13.76
CA ASP A 653 -46.12 -9.61 -12.66
C ASP A 653 -46.06 -8.16 -13.17
N LEU A 654 -45.07 -7.81 -14.00
CA LEU A 654 -45.02 -6.50 -14.66
C LEU A 654 -46.24 -6.25 -15.56
N GLN A 655 -46.65 -7.24 -16.34
CA GLN A 655 -47.84 -7.14 -17.20
C GLN A 655 -49.14 -6.87 -16.42
N ARG A 656 -49.25 -7.34 -15.16
CA ARG A 656 -50.43 -7.07 -14.33
C ARG A 656 -50.57 -5.61 -13.93
N HIS A 657 -49.45 -4.92 -13.72
CA HIS A 657 -49.43 -3.55 -13.19
C HIS A 657 -49.25 -2.48 -14.27
N VAL A 658 -48.61 -2.81 -15.40
CA VAL A 658 -48.24 -1.84 -16.44
C VAL A 658 -49.42 -1.03 -16.96
N TRP A 659 -50.62 -1.63 -17.10
CA TRP A 659 -51.81 -0.89 -17.52
C TRP A 659 -52.29 0.13 -16.49
N ASP A 660 -52.24 -0.20 -15.21
CA ASP A 660 -52.69 0.72 -14.17
C ASP A 660 -51.77 1.95 -14.08
N ILE A 661 -50.46 1.74 -14.24
CA ILE A 661 -49.46 2.84 -14.32
C ILE A 661 -49.70 3.70 -15.56
N VAL A 662 -49.83 3.08 -16.74
CA VAL A 662 -50.10 3.81 -18.00
C VAL A 662 -51.38 4.62 -17.89
N ARG A 663 -52.46 4.03 -17.40
CA ARG A 663 -53.75 4.70 -17.25
C ARG A 663 -53.64 5.87 -16.28
N ASP A 664 -53.04 5.68 -15.10
CA ASP A 664 -52.90 6.77 -14.12
C ASP A 664 -52.07 7.94 -14.67
N ARG A 665 -51.01 7.65 -15.43
CA ARG A 665 -50.23 8.71 -16.08
C ARG A 665 -51.01 9.42 -17.18
N LEU A 666 -51.72 8.70 -18.03
CA LEU A 666 -52.53 9.27 -19.12
C LEU A 666 -53.81 9.99 -18.63
N ASP A 667 -54.34 9.62 -17.47
CA ASP A 667 -55.47 10.36 -16.86
C ASP A 667 -55.01 11.74 -16.34
N ASN A 668 -53.72 11.87 -15.99
CA ASN A 668 -53.12 13.09 -15.44
C ASN A 668 -52.34 13.92 -16.48
N ARG A 669 -51.90 13.31 -17.58
CA ARG A 669 -51.09 13.91 -18.65
C ARG A 669 -51.59 13.42 -20.01
N SER A 670 -51.43 14.20 -21.06
CA SER A 670 -51.85 13.77 -22.42
C SER A 670 -51.00 12.64 -23.01
N GLU A 671 -49.79 12.44 -22.50
CA GLU A 671 -48.84 11.43 -23.00
C GLU A 671 -47.89 10.93 -21.89
N THR A 672 -47.30 9.75 -22.09
CA THR A 672 -46.27 9.18 -21.21
C THR A 672 -45.27 8.36 -22.02
N THR A 673 -43.99 8.35 -21.64
CA THR A 673 -43.00 7.43 -22.26
C THR A 673 -42.96 6.07 -21.56
N ILE A 674 -42.32 5.07 -22.17
CA ILE A 674 -42.06 3.79 -21.48
C ILE A 674 -41.04 3.96 -20.36
N ASP A 675 -40.06 4.85 -20.53
CA ASP A 675 -39.11 5.22 -19.47
C ASP A 675 -39.82 5.82 -18.25
N ASP A 676 -40.79 6.70 -18.47
CA ASP A 676 -41.67 7.25 -17.42
C ASP A 676 -42.41 6.17 -16.63
N ILE A 677 -42.81 5.06 -17.29
CA ILE A 677 -43.48 3.92 -16.66
C ILE A 677 -42.47 3.12 -15.85
N TYR A 678 -41.29 2.85 -16.41
CA TYR A 678 -40.19 2.20 -15.70
C TYR A 678 -39.80 2.97 -14.44
N GLU A 679 -39.70 4.29 -14.52
CA GLU A 679 -39.46 5.15 -13.35
C GLU A 679 -40.56 5.00 -12.29
N GLN A 680 -41.84 4.89 -12.68
CA GLN A 680 -42.92 4.67 -11.70
C GLN A 680 -42.79 3.32 -10.99
N PHE A 681 -42.42 2.26 -11.70
CA PHE A 681 -42.11 0.98 -11.06
C PHE A 681 -41.01 1.13 -10.01
N LEU A 682 -39.97 1.93 -10.26
CA LEU A 682 -38.87 2.15 -9.31
C LEU A 682 -39.22 3.12 -8.16
N MET A 683 -40.21 4.00 -8.34
CA MET A 683 -40.59 5.01 -7.34
C MET A 683 -41.58 4.50 -6.29
N ASP A 684 -42.48 3.59 -6.67
CA ASP A 684 -43.56 3.13 -5.80
C ASP A 684 -43.25 1.71 -5.27
N PRO A 685 -42.97 1.55 -3.96
CA PRO A 685 -42.61 0.27 -3.36
C PRO A 685 -43.77 -0.72 -3.26
N THR A 686 -44.97 -0.38 -3.77
CA THR A 686 -46.11 -1.29 -3.89
C THR A 686 -46.13 -2.05 -5.21
N TYR A 687 -45.26 -1.70 -6.16
CA TYR A 687 -45.08 -2.41 -7.42
C TYR A 687 -43.91 -3.40 -7.34
N PRO A 688 -43.91 -4.44 -8.18
CA PRO A 688 -42.78 -5.37 -8.23
C PRO A 688 -41.55 -4.71 -8.91
N ILE A 689 -40.34 -5.14 -8.54
CA ILE A 689 -39.08 -4.55 -9.05
C ILE A 689 -38.86 -4.94 -10.52
N PRO A 690 -38.83 -4.00 -11.48
CA PRO A 690 -38.88 -4.31 -12.91
C PRO A 690 -37.61 -4.93 -13.52
N GLY A 691 -36.49 -4.93 -12.80
CA GLY A 691 -35.17 -5.39 -13.28
C GLY A 691 -34.53 -4.48 -14.34
N SER A 692 -35.22 -4.19 -15.44
CA SER A 692 -34.73 -3.29 -16.49
C SER A 692 -35.85 -2.55 -17.24
N ALA A 693 -35.51 -1.42 -17.87
CA ALA A 693 -36.42 -0.71 -18.76
C ALA A 693 -36.91 -1.62 -19.92
N GLN A 694 -36.06 -2.52 -20.43
CA GLN A 694 -36.45 -3.46 -21.48
C GLN A 694 -37.51 -4.47 -21.01
N ALA A 695 -37.48 -4.90 -19.74
CA ALA A 695 -38.53 -5.75 -19.19
C ALA A 695 -39.88 -5.03 -19.16
N VAL A 696 -39.88 -3.73 -18.87
CA VAL A 696 -41.09 -2.89 -18.95
C VAL A 696 -41.55 -2.68 -20.40
N VAL A 697 -40.63 -2.48 -21.35
CA VAL A 697 -40.96 -2.47 -22.80
C VAL A 697 -41.69 -3.74 -23.19
N ASN A 698 -41.15 -4.91 -22.82
CA ASN A 698 -41.77 -6.19 -23.14
C ASN A 698 -43.15 -6.32 -22.46
N ALA A 699 -43.29 -5.85 -21.21
CA ALA A 699 -44.57 -5.84 -20.51
C ALA A 699 -45.61 -4.93 -21.18
N VAL A 700 -45.18 -3.80 -21.76
CA VAL A 700 -46.04 -2.91 -22.56
C VAL A 700 -46.49 -3.60 -23.85
N GLU A 701 -45.57 -4.18 -24.61
CA GLU A 701 -45.88 -4.87 -25.88
C GLU A 701 -46.82 -6.06 -25.67
N ASP A 702 -46.53 -6.90 -24.68
CA ASP A 702 -47.28 -8.13 -24.44
C ASP A 702 -48.58 -7.89 -23.65
N GLY A 703 -48.59 -6.87 -22.78
CA GLY A 703 -49.68 -6.62 -21.83
C GLY A 703 -50.75 -5.63 -22.31
N LEU A 704 -50.42 -4.73 -23.26
CA LEU A 704 -51.31 -3.61 -23.62
C LEU A 704 -51.92 -3.69 -25.02
N GLY A 705 -51.70 -4.77 -25.78
CA GLY A 705 -52.18 -4.89 -27.17
C GLY A 705 -53.70 -4.67 -27.39
N ASP A 706 -54.54 -4.95 -26.39
CA ASP A 706 -56.01 -4.76 -26.47
C ASP A 706 -56.50 -3.44 -25.81
N LYS A 707 -55.58 -2.57 -25.40
CA LYS A 707 -55.90 -1.31 -24.70
C LYS A 707 -56.04 -0.16 -25.69
N PRO A 708 -56.86 0.88 -25.39
CA PRO A 708 -57.12 2.00 -26.30
C PRO A 708 -55.97 3.02 -26.30
N ILE A 709 -54.75 2.57 -26.61
CA ILE A 709 -53.54 3.39 -26.65
C ILE A 709 -52.86 3.29 -28.01
N LEU A 710 -52.13 4.34 -28.38
CA LEU A 710 -51.27 4.38 -29.56
C LEU A 710 -49.83 4.63 -29.13
N ALA A 711 -48.88 4.10 -29.91
CA ALA A 711 -47.45 4.32 -29.70
C ALA A 711 -46.87 5.23 -30.79
N HIS A 712 -46.01 6.15 -30.39
CA HIS A 712 -45.32 7.10 -31.25
C HIS A 712 -43.80 7.04 -30.99
N ASP A 713 -42.98 6.80 -32.01
CA ASP A 713 -41.52 6.60 -31.86
C ASP A 713 -40.66 7.82 -32.22
N GLY A 714 -41.30 8.99 -32.35
CA GLY A 714 -40.67 10.25 -32.72
C GLY A 714 -40.57 10.46 -34.23
N SER A 715 -40.73 9.41 -35.03
CA SER A 715 -40.84 9.51 -36.50
C SER A 715 -42.28 9.38 -37.01
N GLY A 716 -43.17 8.87 -36.17
CA GLY A 716 -44.61 8.80 -36.39
C GLY A 716 -45.29 7.80 -35.45
N PHE A 717 -46.59 7.62 -35.64
CA PHE A 717 -47.37 6.60 -34.97
C PHE A 717 -47.12 5.20 -35.54
N LYS A 718 -47.19 4.20 -34.66
CA LYS A 718 -47.09 2.77 -35.01
C LYS A 718 -48.46 2.12 -35.13
N ASP A 719 -48.61 1.25 -36.13
CA ASP A 719 -49.83 0.46 -36.36
C ASP A 719 -50.06 -0.64 -35.29
N GLU A 720 -48.99 -1.10 -34.65
CA GLU A 720 -49.02 -2.13 -33.59
C GLU A 720 -48.04 -1.75 -32.47
N LEU A 721 -48.33 -2.17 -31.23
CA LEU A 721 -47.42 -2.05 -30.08
C LEU A 721 -46.28 -3.08 -30.19
N ARG A 722 -45.39 -2.89 -31.19
CA ARG A 722 -44.25 -3.77 -31.46
C ARG A 722 -43.00 -2.99 -31.83
N GLY A 723 -41.84 -3.56 -31.51
CA GLY A 723 -40.55 -2.92 -31.73
C GLY A 723 -40.46 -1.59 -30.99
N LEU A 724 -41.04 -1.52 -29.79
CA LEU A 724 -41.01 -0.35 -28.93
C LEU A 724 -39.64 -0.20 -28.27
N ASN A 725 -39.35 1.00 -27.80
CA ASN A 725 -38.16 1.32 -27.02
C ASN A 725 -38.56 2.22 -25.84
N GLN A 726 -37.64 2.48 -24.92
CA GLN A 726 -37.91 3.29 -23.72
C GLN A 726 -38.42 4.71 -24.03
N ASP A 727 -38.00 5.29 -25.15
CA ASP A 727 -38.39 6.65 -25.58
C ASP A 727 -39.74 6.69 -26.30
N THR A 728 -40.35 5.53 -26.57
CA THR A 728 -41.65 5.45 -27.24
C THR A 728 -42.70 6.15 -26.37
N VAL A 729 -43.40 7.10 -26.98
CA VAL A 729 -44.50 7.85 -26.35
C VAL A 729 -45.80 7.07 -26.53
N LEU A 730 -46.54 6.88 -25.44
CA LEU A 730 -47.88 6.32 -25.42
C LEU A 730 -48.90 7.43 -25.19
N VAL A 731 -49.99 7.38 -25.95
CA VAL A 731 -51.13 8.31 -25.86
C VAL A 731 -52.45 7.54 -25.91
N LEU A 732 -53.53 8.12 -25.39
CA LEU A 732 -54.88 7.56 -25.54
C LEU A 732 -55.34 7.72 -27.00
N GLU A 733 -55.92 6.66 -27.57
CA GLU A 733 -56.46 6.74 -28.95
C GLU A 733 -57.55 7.84 -29.07
N SER A 734 -58.27 8.14 -27.99
CA SER A 734 -59.30 9.19 -27.98
C SER A 734 -58.77 10.61 -28.15
N ASP A 735 -57.49 10.83 -27.85
CA ASP A 735 -56.89 12.16 -27.78
C ASP A 735 -56.10 12.50 -29.06
N VAL A 736 -56.02 11.55 -30.00
CA VAL A 736 -55.32 11.70 -31.28
C VAL A 736 -56.33 11.98 -32.40
N GLU A 737 -56.19 13.13 -33.05
CA GLU A 737 -56.98 13.47 -34.24
C GLU A 737 -56.43 12.77 -35.49
N LYS A 738 -57.30 12.08 -36.24
CA LYS A 738 -56.91 11.43 -37.50
C LYS A 738 -57.10 12.41 -38.66
N TRP A 739 -56.00 12.83 -39.27
CA TRP A 739 -56.00 13.78 -40.40
C TRP A 739 -55.95 13.05 -41.74
N SER A 740 -56.53 13.68 -42.77
CA SER A 740 -56.38 13.34 -44.18
C SER A 740 -55.59 14.45 -44.90
N THR A 741 -55.39 14.30 -46.22
CA THR A 741 -54.75 15.36 -47.03
C THR A 741 -55.47 16.71 -46.94
N GLU A 742 -56.80 16.71 -46.73
CA GLU A 742 -57.59 17.95 -46.67
C GLU A 742 -57.27 18.76 -45.40
N GLU A 743 -57.12 18.11 -44.25
CA GLU A 743 -56.70 18.77 -43.01
C GLU A 743 -55.25 19.28 -43.11
N VAL A 744 -54.34 18.51 -43.73
CA VAL A 744 -52.96 18.95 -43.99
C VAL A 744 -52.92 20.19 -44.89
N GLU A 745 -53.75 20.23 -45.94
CA GLU A 745 -53.90 21.41 -46.81
C GLU A 745 -54.47 22.61 -46.05
N SER A 746 -55.46 22.40 -45.17
CA SER A 746 -56.04 23.46 -44.36
C SER A 746 -55.04 24.04 -43.37
N GLU A 747 -54.22 23.20 -42.73
CA GLU A 747 -53.16 23.63 -41.81
C GLU A 747 -52.07 24.42 -42.56
N LEU A 748 -51.62 23.89 -43.72
CA LEU A 748 -50.63 24.57 -44.56
C LEU A 748 -51.13 25.94 -45.05
N ARG A 749 -52.40 26.03 -45.47
CA ARG A 749 -53.07 27.31 -45.83
C ARG A 749 -53.20 28.24 -44.60
N GLY A 750 -53.49 27.69 -43.43
CA GLY A 750 -53.59 28.40 -42.16
C GLY A 750 -52.31 29.14 -41.77
N ARG A 751 -51.13 28.54 -42.06
CA ARG A 751 -49.82 29.18 -41.79
C ARG A 751 -49.66 30.50 -42.56
N PHE A 752 -50.15 30.61 -43.79
CA PHE A 752 -50.15 31.88 -44.54
C PHE A 752 -51.13 32.91 -43.97
N GLY A 753 -52.31 32.47 -43.53
CA GLY A 753 -53.30 33.32 -42.87
C GLY A 753 -52.82 33.98 -41.57
N ALA A 754 -51.74 33.46 -40.97
CA ALA A 754 -51.09 34.01 -39.78
C ALA A 754 -50.00 35.06 -40.08
N GLY A 755 -49.79 35.41 -41.35
CA GLY A 755 -48.84 36.45 -41.80
C GLY A 755 -47.49 35.91 -42.31
N THR A 756 -47.33 34.59 -42.41
CA THR A 756 -46.16 33.93 -42.99
C THR A 756 -46.23 34.01 -44.51
N LYS A 757 -45.18 34.48 -45.19
CA LYS A 757 -45.13 34.59 -46.67
C LYS A 757 -44.56 33.36 -47.37
N GLU A 758 -43.81 32.52 -46.63
CA GLU A 758 -43.12 31.34 -47.14
C GLU A 758 -43.18 30.20 -46.13
N VAL A 759 -43.47 28.99 -46.60
CA VAL A 759 -43.41 27.77 -45.79
C VAL A 759 -42.49 26.76 -46.45
N ASP A 760 -41.42 26.40 -45.74
CA ASP A 760 -40.54 25.28 -46.10
C ASP A 760 -41.29 23.95 -45.88
N LEU A 761 -41.47 23.19 -46.97
CA LEU A 761 -42.31 21.99 -46.93
C LEU A 761 -41.67 20.84 -46.15
N GLY A 762 -40.33 20.73 -46.14
CA GLY A 762 -39.61 19.72 -45.37
C GLY A 762 -39.72 19.96 -43.87
N SER A 763 -39.57 21.20 -43.42
CA SER A 763 -39.76 21.59 -42.01
C SER A 763 -41.20 21.38 -41.56
N PHE A 764 -42.17 21.72 -42.42
CA PHE A 764 -43.59 21.50 -42.15
C PHE A 764 -43.95 20.00 -42.02
N GLU A 765 -43.38 19.15 -42.88
CA GLU A 765 -43.54 17.70 -42.77
C GLU A 765 -42.94 17.15 -41.46
N LEU A 766 -41.74 17.60 -41.10
CA LEU A 766 -41.07 17.19 -39.87
C LEU A 766 -41.89 17.59 -38.62
N ASP A 767 -42.41 18.82 -38.61
CA ASP A 767 -43.32 19.29 -37.55
C ASP A 767 -44.52 18.35 -37.40
N LEU A 768 -45.14 17.92 -38.51
CA LEU A 768 -46.30 17.02 -38.48
C LEU A 768 -45.95 15.60 -38.02
N ARG A 769 -44.78 15.06 -38.42
CA ARG A 769 -44.31 13.73 -37.99
C ARG A 769 -44.02 13.64 -36.50
N GLN A 770 -43.68 14.76 -35.86
CA GLN A 770 -43.34 14.81 -34.43
C GLN A 770 -44.58 14.99 -33.53
N ARG A 771 -45.74 15.29 -34.10
CA ARG A 771 -46.97 15.52 -33.33
C ARG A 771 -47.53 14.21 -32.76
N THR A 772 -47.73 14.20 -31.46
CA THR A 772 -48.34 13.09 -30.71
C THR A 772 -49.86 13.22 -30.55
N ASP A 773 -50.45 14.31 -31.06
CA ASP A 773 -51.89 14.60 -31.02
C ASP A 773 -52.57 14.47 -32.40
N VAL A 774 -51.80 14.28 -33.48
CA VAL A 774 -52.32 14.17 -34.85
C VAL A 774 -51.69 13.02 -35.59
N TRP A 775 -52.52 12.15 -36.16
CA TRP A 775 -52.08 11.01 -36.95
C TRP A 775 -52.60 11.08 -38.40
N ILE A 776 -51.67 11.19 -39.35
CA ILE A 776 -51.95 11.02 -40.78
C ILE A 776 -51.98 9.51 -41.06
N HIS A 777 -53.17 8.95 -40.99
CA HIS A 777 -53.38 7.49 -41.00
C HIS A 777 -53.60 6.89 -42.38
N ASP A 778 -53.93 7.71 -43.40
CA ASP A 778 -54.36 7.25 -44.72
C ASP A 778 -53.21 7.13 -45.73
N GLN A 779 -52.06 7.76 -45.48
CA GLN A 779 -50.86 7.72 -46.33
C GLN A 779 -49.63 8.29 -45.60
N ASP A 780 -48.45 8.27 -46.24
CA ASP A 780 -47.24 8.85 -45.66
C ASP A 780 -47.36 10.39 -45.50
N PRO A 781 -46.89 10.97 -44.37
CA PRO A 781 -46.90 12.42 -44.15
C PRO A 781 -46.25 13.23 -45.27
N GLU A 782 -45.15 12.75 -45.87
CA GLU A 782 -44.46 13.41 -46.98
C GLU A 782 -45.38 13.52 -48.21
N ASP A 783 -46.08 12.42 -48.53
CA ASP A 783 -47.03 12.38 -49.65
C ASP A 783 -48.23 13.29 -49.41
N ALA A 784 -48.73 13.33 -48.16
CA ALA A 784 -49.82 14.23 -47.77
C ALA A 784 -49.44 15.71 -47.92
N VAL A 785 -48.24 16.09 -47.44
CA VAL A 785 -47.72 17.46 -47.58
C VAL A 785 -47.48 17.83 -49.04
N LYS A 786 -46.86 16.95 -49.83
CA LYS A 786 -46.64 17.18 -51.27
C LYS A 786 -47.94 17.36 -52.04
N MET A 787 -48.95 16.55 -51.76
CA MET A 787 -50.27 16.68 -52.39
C MET A 787 -50.98 17.96 -51.98
N ALA A 788 -50.93 18.33 -50.70
CA ALA A 788 -51.48 19.58 -50.20
C ALA A 788 -50.81 20.81 -50.84
N ALA A 789 -49.47 20.87 -50.83
CA ALA A 789 -48.71 21.95 -51.45
C ALA A 789 -48.94 22.05 -52.96
N GLY A 790 -49.03 20.90 -53.65
CA GLY A 790 -49.31 20.85 -55.08
C GLY A 790 -50.71 21.34 -55.43
N ARG A 791 -51.71 21.11 -54.56
CA ARG A 791 -53.06 21.68 -54.74
C ARG A 791 -53.05 23.19 -54.58
N LEU A 792 -52.36 23.72 -53.57
CA LEU A 792 -52.22 25.16 -53.33
C LEU A 792 -51.46 25.87 -54.46
N ALA A 793 -50.37 25.28 -54.97
CA ALA A 793 -49.58 25.86 -56.06
C ALA A 793 -50.30 25.92 -57.41
N ASN A 794 -51.44 25.23 -57.57
CA ASN A 794 -52.31 25.39 -58.75
C ASN A 794 -53.27 26.58 -58.64
N GLU A 795 -53.32 27.24 -57.48
CA GLU A 795 -54.02 28.51 -57.31
C GLU A 795 -53.08 29.65 -57.77
N ASP A 796 -53.61 30.69 -58.44
CA ASP A 796 -52.82 31.84 -58.97
C ASP A 796 -52.11 32.68 -57.88
N HIS A 797 -52.16 32.24 -56.63
CA HIS A 797 -51.76 32.93 -55.42
C HIS A 797 -50.49 32.35 -54.79
N TYR A 798 -50.19 31.08 -55.06
CA TYR A 798 -49.05 30.39 -54.47
C TYR A 798 -48.11 29.87 -55.55
N VAL A 799 -46.81 30.01 -55.31
CA VAL A 799 -45.77 29.49 -56.19
C VAL A 799 -44.81 28.60 -55.42
N LEU A 800 -44.32 27.56 -56.08
CA LEU A 800 -43.28 26.70 -55.53
C LEU A 800 -41.93 27.26 -55.95
N VAL A 801 -41.04 27.45 -54.99
CA VAL A 801 -39.68 27.95 -55.23
C VAL A 801 -38.65 27.00 -54.63
N SER A 802 -37.51 26.89 -55.29
CA SER A 802 -36.33 26.16 -54.81
C SER A 802 -35.09 26.96 -55.19
N GLY A 803 -34.50 27.64 -54.20
CA GLY A 803 -33.48 28.65 -54.48
C GLY A 803 -34.03 29.78 -55.34
N SER A 804 -33.39 30.08 -56.47
CA SER A 804 -33.82 31.09 -57.43
C SER A 804 -34.76 30.57 -58.54
N GLU A 805 -35.10 29.28 -58.53
CA GLU A 805 -35.97 28.63 -59.53
C GLU A 805 -37.44 28.61 -59.06
N ILE A 806 -38.37 28.95 -59.97
CA ILE A 806 -39.80 28.65 -59.80
C ILE A 806 -40.05 27.25 -60.34
N LEU A 807 -40.67 26.39 -59.53
CA LEU A 807 -40.89 24.97 -59.83
C LEU A 807 -42.30 24.71 -60.37
N ASP A 808 -42.38 23.88 -61.42
CA ASP A 808 -43.67 23.36 -61.95
C ASP A 808 -44.26 22.22 -61.12
N LYS A 809 -43.44 21.57 -60.28
CA LYS A 809 -43.83 20.41 -59.47
C LYS A 809 -43.17 20.46 -58.11
N VAL A 810 -43.92 20.02 -57.09
CA VAL A 810 -43.45 19.96 -55.70
C VAL A 810 -42.26 19.01 -55.59
N ARG A 811 -41.21 19.48 -54.92
CA ARG A 811 -40.06 18.70 -54.44
C ARG A 811 -40.02 18.77 -52.91
N SER A 812 -39.28 17.87 -52.28
CA SER A 812 -39.16 17.82 -50.81
C SER A 812 -38.41 19.03 -50.22
N ASP A 813 -37.55 19.67 -51.00
CA ASP A 813 -36.80 20.89 -50.67
C ASP A 813 -37.49 22.18 -51.15
N ALA A 814 -38.73 22.08 -51.64
CA ALA A 814 -39.46 23.23 -52.13
C ALA A 814 -40.02 24.07 -50.99
N THR A 815 -40.00 25.38 -51.17
CA THR A 815 -40.73 26.35 -50.36
C THR A 815 -42.00 26.76 -51.11
N LEU A 816 -43.14 26.75 -50.43
CA LEU A 816 -44.38 27.31 -50.94
C LEU A 816 -44.45 28.78 -50.54
N ARG A 817 -44.55 29.70 -51.52
CA ARG A 817 -44.57 31.16 -51.31
C ARG A 817 -45.92 31.74 -51.74
N ASP A 818 -46.48 32.62 -50.90
CA ASP A 818 -47.66 33.43 -51.25
C ASP A 818 -47.23 34.70 -51.99
N VAL A 819 -47.70 34.87 -53.23
CA VAL A 819 -47.38 36.02 -54.08
C VAL A 819 -48.56 36.98 -54.26
N SER A 820 -49.65 36.79 -53.52
CA SER A 820 -50.88 37.57 -53.67
C SER A 820 -50.67 39.08 -53.47
N ASP A 821 -49.78 39.46 -52.54
CA ASP A 821 -49.47 40.85 -52.18
C ASP A 821 -48.09 41.33 -52.68
N ALA A 822 -47.39 40.54 -53.49
CA ALA A 822 -46.05 40.87 -53.98
C ALA A 822 -46.08 41.88 -55.13
N GLU A 823 -45.14 42.83 -55.15
CA GLU A 823 -45.01 43.82 -56.22
C GLU A 823 -44.49 43.16 -57.51
N THR A 824 -45.27 43.23 -58.59
CA THR A 824 -44.86 42.65 -59.88
C THR A 824 -43.86 43.55 -60.60
N LEU A 825 -42.65 43.06 -60.87
CA LEU A 825 -41.58 43.85 -61.49
C LEU A 825 -41.71 43.90 -63.03
N GLY A 826 -41.56 45.10 -63.59
CA GLY A 826 -41.48 45.34 -65.03
C GLY A 826 -40.07 45.70 -65.50
N ALA A 827 -39.95 46.02 -66.80
CA ALA A 827 -38.66 46.34 -67.42
C ALA A 827 -38.00 47.61 -66.85
N ASN A 828 -38.79 48.59 -66.36
CA ASN A 828 -38.23 49.82 -65.79
C ASN A 828 -37.66 49.56 -64.40
N GLU A 829 -38.39 48.81 -63.56
CA GLU A 829 -37.94 48.47 -62.22
C GLU A 829 -36.70 47.56 -62.26
N ILE A 830 -36.61 46.65 -63.24
CA ILE A 830 -35.40 45.86 -63.49
C ILE A 830 -34.25 46.75 -63.95
N ARG A 831 -34.50 47.73 -64.82
CA ARG A 831 -33.49 48.69 -65.25
C ARG A 831 -32.93 49.47 -64.06
N ASP A 832 -33.80 50.03 -63.21
CA ASP A 832 -33.39 50.82 -62.04
C ASP A 832 -32.49 49.97 -61.12
N ARG A 833 -32.84 48.70 -60.90
CA ARG A 833 -32.00 47.76 -60.11
C ARG A 833 -30.66 47.43 -60.75
N ILE A 834 -30.59 47.35 -62.08
CA ILE A 834 -29.31 47.18 -62.81
C ILE A 834 -28.46 48.45 -62.63
N GLU A 835 -29.04 49.64 -62.78
CA GLU A 835 -28.33 50.92 -62.58
C GLU A 835 -27.81 51.05 -61.14
N GLU A 836 -28.63 50.75 -60.13
CA GLU A 836 -28.21 50.73 -58.72
C GLU A 836 -27.03 49.77 -58.49
N THR A 837 -27.04 48.61 -59.15
CA THR A 837 -25.94 47.63 -59.07
C THR A 837 -24.66 48.19 -59.72
N VAL A 838 -24.77 48.87 -60.87
CA VAL A 838 -23.61 49.53 -61.49
C VAL A 838 -23.07 50.65 -60.61
N ASP A 839 -23.93 51.48 -60.02
CA ASP A 839 -23.50 52.56 -59.13
C ASP A 839 -22.77 52.03 -57.88
N ALA A 840 -23.18 50.87 -57.39
CA ALA A 840 -22.55 50.23 -56.23
C ALA A 840 -21.24 49.52 -56.56
N ALA A 841 -21.17 48.78 -57.68
CA ALA A 841 -20.07 47.86 -57.98
C ALA A 841 -19.20 48.27 -59.18
N GLY A 842 -19.57 49.32 -59.90
CA GLY A 842 -18.92 49.80 -61.11
C GLY A 842 -19.27 49.02 -62.39
N GLU A 843 -19.92 47.86 -62.27
CA GLU A 843 -20.52 47.06 -63.34
C GLU A 843 -21.68 46.24 -62.75
N ALA A 844 -22.60 45.73 -63.58
CA ALA A 844 -23.75 44.93 -63.12
C ALA A 844 -23.87 43.62 -63.89
N ASP A 845 -23.82 42.51 -63.16
CA ASP A 845 -24.16 41.17 -63.65
C ASP A 845 -25.66 40.93 -63.49
N THR A 846 -26.36 40.87 -64.62
CA THR A 846 -27.82 40.67 -64.67
C THR A 846 -28.29 39.34 -64.05
N SER A 847 -27.43 38.32 -63.96
CA SER A 847 -27.78 37.05 -63.32
C SER A 847 -27.88 37.16 -61.79
N GLN A 848 -27.03 38.01 -61.20
CA GLN A 848 -27.07 38.34 -59.78
C GLN A 848 -28.27 39.21 -59.44
N VAL A 849 -28.63 40.13 -60.35
CA VAL A 849 -29.86 40.93 -60.22
C VAL A 849 -31.09 40.04 -60.23
N LEU A 850 -31.17 39.07 -61.16
CA LEU A 850 -32.26 38.09 -61.20
C LEU A 850 -32.33 37.24 -59.91
N THR A 851 -31.18 36.78 -59.41
CA THR A 851 -31.12 36.01 -58.16
C THR A 851 -31.63 36.83 -56.97
N THR A 852 -31.24 38.10 -56.89
CA THR A 852 -31.71 39.02 -55.85
C THR A 852 -33.23 39.21 -55.91
N ILE A 853 -33.78 39.37 -57.13
CA ILE A 853 -35.24 39.45 -57.34
C ILE A 853 -35.93 38.16 -56.90
N ARG A 854 -35.37 36.98 -57.21
CA ARG A 854 -35.97 35.68 -56.88
C ARG A 854 -36.00 35.39 -55.38
N ASN A 855 -35.02 35.90 -54.63
CA ASN A 855 -34.92 35.70 -53.19
C ASN A 855 -35.72 36.73 -52.37
N ASP A 856 -36.25 37.78 -53.01
CA ASP A 856 -37.04 38.80 -52.33
C ASP A 856 -38.53 38.41 -52.36
N ALA A 857 -39.07 38.06 -51.19
CA ALA A 857 -40.47 37.66 -51.04
C ALA A 857 -41.48 38.82 -51.18
N GLU A 858 -41.02 40.08 -51.23
CA GLU A 858 -41.87 41.26 -51.43
C GLU A 858 -42.16 41.53 -52.92
N VAL A 859 -41.38 40.92 -53.82
CA VAL A 859 -41.50 41.15 -55.26
C VAL A 859 -41.76 39.85 -56.01
N TYR A 860 -42.38 39.98 -57.17
CA TYR A 860 -42.67 38.86 -58.03
C TYR A 860 -42.31 39.18 -59.47
N LEU A 861 -41.46 38.36 -60.08
CA LEU A 861 -41.17 38.40 -61.50
C LEU A 861 -41.66 37.09 -62.11
N PRO A 862 -42.76 37.08 -62.87
CA PRO A 862 -43.25 35.84 -63.50
C PRO A 862 -42.15 35.17 -64.33
N GLN A 863 -42.10 33.84 -64.29
CA GLN A 863 -41.10 33.08 -65.06
C GLN A 863 -41.18 33.40 -66.56
N ASP A 864 -42.41 33.51 -67.09
CA ASP A 864 -42.69 33.82 -68.50
C ASP A 864 -42.26 35.24 -68.91
N ASP A 865 -42.27 36.21 -67.98
CA ASP A 865 -41.97 37.62 -68.28
C ASP A 865 -40.49 37.97 -68.09
N THR A 866 -39.73 37.11 -67.38
CA THR A 866 -38.35 37.37 -66.92
C THR A 866 -37.41 37.77 -68.07
N GLU A 867 -37.32 36.94 -69.11
CA GLU A 867 -36.39 37.20 -70.23
C GLU A 867 -36.75 38.51 -70.94
N SER A 868 -38.06 38.75 -71.16
CA SER A 868 -38.54 39.92 -71.91
C SER A 868 -38.29 41.25 -71.17
N ALA A 869 -38.40 41.22 -69.84
CA ALA A 869 -38.23 42.39 -69.00
C ALA A 869 -36.74 42.76 -68.88
N PHE A 870 -35.85 41.77 -68.66
CA PHE A 870 -34.40 41.95 -68.69
C PHE A 870 -33.90 42.40 -70.08
N ARG A 871 -34.42 41.82 -71.18
CA ARG A 871 -34.04 42.23 -72.54
C ARG A 871 -34.31 43.70 -72.81
N SER A 872 -35.46 44.17 -72.34
CA SER A 872 -35.89 45.56 -72.48
C SER A 872 -35.02 46.50 -71.64
N ALA A 873 -34.72 46.12 -70.39
CA ALA A 873 -33.86 46.89 -69.48
C ALA A 873 -32.42 47.05 -70.02
N VAL A 874 -31.79 45.93 -70.40
CA VAL A 874 -30.41 45.89 -70.91
C VAL A 874 -30.28 46.69 -72.21
N SER A 875 -31.23 46.54 -73.13
CA SER A 875 -31.21 47.26 -74.41
C SER A 875 -31.32 48.78 -74.23
N ALA A 876 -32.07 49.24 -73.24
CA ALA A 876 -32.18 50.66 -72.92
C ALA A 876 -30.85 51.22 -72.39
N LEU A 877 -30.18 50.50 -71.49
CA LEU A 877 -28.88 50.92 -70.93
C LEU A 877 -27.78 50.99 -71.99
N LEU A 878 -27.74 50.05 -72.94
CA LEU A 878 -26.80 50.11 -74.06
C LEU A 878 -27.00 51.33 -74.96
N ALA A 879 -28.26 51.79 -75.11
CA ALA A 879 -28.55 53.02 -75.84
C ALA A 879 -28.08 54.28 -75.09
N ASP A 880 -28.03 54.22 -73.75
CA ASP A 880 -27.59 55.31 -72.87
C ASP A 880 -26.06 55.37 -72.68
N GLY A 881 -25.30 54.57 -73.44
CA GLY A 881 -23.84 54.65 -73.51
C GLY A 881 -23.08 53.58 -72.73
N TYR A 882 -23.79 52.69 -72.02
CA TYR A 882 -23.20 51.51 -71.39
C TYR A 882 -22.70 50.52 -72.46
N LYS A 883 -21.78 49.64 -72.07
CA LYS A 883 -21.26 48.56 -72.91
C LYS A 883 -21.44 47.23 -72.20
N LEU A 884 -21.49 46.15 -72.97
CA LEU A 884 -21.37 44.80 -72.43
C LEU A 884 -19.89 44.42 -72.37
N LYS A 885 -19.45 43.96 -71.21
CA LYS A 885 -18.11 43.42 -71.00
C LYS A 885 -18.13 41.95 -71.41
N THR A 886 -17.30 41.58 -72.39
CA THR A 886 -17.24 40.21 -72.94
C THR A 886 -15.80 39.76 -73.13
N GLY A 887 -15.27 38.94 -72.21
CA GLY A 887 -14.02 38.18 -72.39
C GLY A 887 -12.85 38.96 -73.00
N GLY A 888 -12.55 40.14 -72.47
CA GLY A 888 -11.48 41.04 -72.94
C GLY A 888 -11.97 42.25 -73.76
N ASP A 889 -13.17 42.19 -74.35
CA ASP A 889 -13.72 43.24 -75.22
C ASP A 889 -14.93 43.96 -74.59
N TYR A 890 -15.20 45.19 -75.07
CA TYR A 890 -16.40 45.97 -74.75
C TYR A 890 -17.28 46.17 -75.98
N VAL A 891 -18.49 45.61 -75.98
CA VAL A 891 -19.42 45.67 -77.12
C VAL A 891 -20.65 46.54 -76.85
N SER A 892 -21.16 47.20 -77.90
CA SER A 892 -22.27 48.17 -77.81
C SER A 892 -23.65 47.60 -78.12
N THR A 893 -23.77 46.30 -78.41
CA THR A 893 -25.04 45.68 -78.79
C THR A 893 -25.23 44.34 -78.09
N LEU A 894 -26.47 44.03 -77.69
CA LEU A 894 -26.82 42.78 -77.02
C LEU A 894 -26.62 41.55 -77.94
N GLY A 895 -27.10 41.65 -79.19
CA GLY A 895 -27.06 40.54 -80.15
C GLY A 895 -27.90 39.34 -79.68
N ASP A 896 -27.38 38.13 -79.88
CA ASP A 896 -28.02 36.86 -79.50
C ASP A 896 -27.74 36.45 -78.03
N ARG A 897 -27.13 37.33 -77.23
CA ARG A 897 -26.81 37.03 -75.82
C ARG A 897 -28.06 36.99 -74.95
N ASP A 898 -28.00 36.18 -73.90
CA ASP A 898 -29.05 36.09 -72.89
C ASP A 898 -29.07 37.37 -72.04
N PRO A 899 -30.17 38.15 -72.06
CA PRO A 899 -30.24 39.39 -71.30
C PRO A 899 -30.24 39.21 -69.79
N THR A 900 -30.46 37.98 -69.29
CA THR A 900 -30.41 37.65 -67.86
C THR A 900 -29.01 37.21 -67.41
N SER A 901 -28.05 37.12 -68.33
CA SER A 901 -26.68 36.64 -68.06
C SER A 901 -25.64 37.43 -68.86
N VAL A 902 -25.66 38.75 -68.72
CA VAL A 902 -24.68 39.70 -69.25
C VAL A 902 -24.17 40.67 -68.18
N VAL A 903 -22.94 41.17 -68.38
CA VAL A 903 -22.31 42.20 -67.53
C VAL A 903 -22.33 43.55 -68.24
N LEU A 904 -23.01 44.52 -67.64
CA LEU A 904 -23.10 45.92 -68.10
C LEU A 904 -22.07 46.79 -67.38
N ALA A 905 -21.30 47.56 -68.14
CA ALA A 905 -20.30 48.49 -67.63
C ALA A 905 -20.49 49.91 -68.20
N PRO A 906 -20.28 50.97 -67.39
CA PRO A 906 -20.32 52.35 -67.87
C PRO A 906 -19.07 52.69 -68.68
N MET A 907 -19.17 53.63 -69.63
CA MET A 907 -18.06 54.05 -70.48
C MET A 907 -18.01 55.57 -70.58
N VAL A 908 -16.82 56.17 -70.70
CA VAL A 908 -16.71 57.62 -70.93
C VAL A 908 -17.18 58.00 -72.35
N PRO A 909 -17.73 59.22 -72.54
CA PRO A 909 -17.99 59.78 -73.86
C PRO A 909 -16.74 59.85 -74.74
N GLU A 910 -16.89 59.70 -76.06
CA GLU A 910 -15.77 59.68 -77.03
C GLU A 910 -14.86 60.92 -76.93
N ASP A 911 -15.43 62.12 -76.76
CA ASP A 911 -14.67 63.37 -76.66
C ASP A 911 -13.80 63.47 -75.39
N ILE A 912 -14.20 62.78 -74.31
CA ILE A 912 -13.41 62.65 -73.08
C ILE A 912 -12.37 61.54 -73.26
N GLY A 913 -12.73 60.45 -73.92
CA GLY A 913 -11.80 59.36 -74.25
C GLY A 913 -10.58 59.83 -75.04
N ASP A 914 -10.79 60.64 -76.08
CA ASP A 914 -9.70 61.24 -76.87
C ASP A 914 -8.77 62.10 -76.01
N ARG A 915 -9.32 62.83 -75.03
CA ARG A 915 -8.51 63.66 -74.10
C ARG A 915 -7.66 62.81 -73.16
N ILE A 916 -8.19 61.66 -72.72
CA ILE A 916 -7.46 60.72 -71.87
C ILE A 916 -6.26 60.14 -72.64
N LEU A 917 -6.48 59.65 -73.87
CA LEU A 917 -5.42 59.06 -74.68
C LEU A 917 -4.30 60.07 -75.01
N ASN A 918 -4.66 61.31 -75.36
CA ASN A 918 -3.67 62.36 -75.61
C ASN A 918 -2.81 62.68 -74.38
N TYR A 919 -3.41 62.69 -73.18
CA TYR A 919 -2.67 62.95 -71.95
C TYR A 919 -1.69 61.81 -71.62
N ILE A 920 -2.10 60.56 -71.83
CA ILE A 920 -1.25 59.39 -71.58
C ILE A 920 -0.06 59.37 -72.55
N GLY A 921 -0.27 59.74 -73.82
CA GLY A 921 0.81 59.74 -74.82
C GLY A 921 1.88 60.82 -74.62
N ASP A 922 1.65 61.80 -73.76
CA ASP A 922 2.64 62.81 -73.38
C ASP A 922 3.48 62.40 -72.15
N LEU A 923 3.27 61.20 -71.56
CA LEU A 923 4.02 60.72 -70.39
C LEU A 923 5.38 60.10 -70.79
N ASP A 924 6.38 60.24 -69.91
CA ASP A 924 7.74 59.70 -70.10
C ASP A 924 7.77 58.15 -70.07
N GLU A 925 8.77 57.52 -70.69
CA GLU A 925 9.04 56.08 -70.56
C GLU A 925 9.17 55.69 -69.07
N GLU A 926 8.61 54.54 -68.68
CA GLU A 926 8.49 54.07 -67.28
C GLU A 926 7.53 54.87 -66.38
N ALA A 927 6.80 55.86 -66.91
CA ALA A 927 5.81 56.59 -66.13
C ALA A 927 4.65 55.70 -65.70
N THR A 928 4.28 55.78 -64.42
CA THR A 928 3.09 55.13 -63.86
C THR A 928 1.97 56.14 -63.65
N PHE A 929 0.73 55.80 -64.01
CA PHE A 929 -0.47 56.62 -63.79
C PHE A 929 -1.64 55.81 -63.24
N GLN A 930 -2.55 56.46 -62.52
CA GLN A 930 -3.69 55.82 -61.84
C GLN A 930 -5.02 56.30 -62.43
N VAL A 931 -6.09 55.49 -62.33
CA VAL A 931 -7.44 55.86 -62.81
C VAL A 931 -7.89 57.20 -62.23
N GLN A 932 -7.66 57.42 -60.94
CA GLN A 932 -8.02 58.63 -60.21
C GLN A 932 -7.30 59.87 -60.75
N SER A 933 -6.02 59.73 -61.10
CA SER A 933 -5.22 60.80 -61.70
C SER A 933 -5.77 61.19 -63.07
N ILE A 934 -6.10 60.20 -63.91
CA ILE A 934 -6.72 60.43 -65.23
C ILE A 934 -8.11 61.07 -65.09
N GLN A 935 -8.91 60.61 -64.12
CA GLN A 935 -10.21 61.19 -63.84
C GLN A 935 -10.09 62.67 -63.43
N SER A 936 -9.14 63.00 -62.54
CA SER A 936 -8.95 64.38 -62.08
C SER A 936 -8.42 65.33 -63.17
N GLU A 937 -7.52 64.87 -64.01
CA GLU A 937 -6.82 65.72 -65.00
C GLU A 937 -7.59 65.80 -66.34
N CYS A 938 -8.21 64.70 -66.77
CA CYS A 938 -8.76 64.58 -68.13
C CYS A 938 -10.29 64.43 -68.16
N ALA A 939 -10.88 63.78 -67.15
CA ALA A 939 -12.29 63.35 -67.17
C ALA A 939 -13.11 63.82 -65.96
N ALA A 940 -12.83 65.04 -65.47
CA ALA A 940 -13.51 65.61 -64.31
C ALA A 940 -15.05 65.66 -64.52
N GLY A 941 -15.79 64.87 -63.74
CA GLY A 941 -17.25 64.73 -63.82
C GLY A 941 -17.77 63.40 -64.37
N GLN A 942 -16.88 62.50 -64.82
CA GLN A 942 -17.24 61.11 -65.15
C GLN A 942 -17.05 60.18 -63.94
N PRO A 943 -17.83 59.09 -63.79
CA PRO A 943 -17.59 58.08 -62.75
C PRO A 943 -16.21 57.43 -62.92
N GLU A 944 -15.56 57.10 -61.80
CA GLU A 944 -14.24 56.42 -61.82
C GLU A 944 -14.32 55.09 -62.56
N ALA A 945 -15.43 54.36 -62.41
CA ALA A 945 -15.69 53.12 -63.14
C ALA A 945 -15.70 53.33 -64.68
N ALA A 946 -16.30 54.43 -65.17
CA ALA A 946 -16.33 54.73 -66.59
C ALA A 946 -14.92 55.02 -67.14
N VAL A 947 -14.11 55.76 -66.39
CA VAL A 947 -12.70 56.05 -66.73
C VAL A 947 -11.86 54.76 -66.70
N LYS A 948 -12.03 53.93 -65.67
CA LYS A 948 -11.40 52.61 -65.56
C LYS A 948 -11.71 51.75 -66.78
N HIS A 949 -12.99 51.53 -67.09
CA HIS A 949 -13.40 50.70 -68.22
C HIS A 949 -12.90 51.25 -69.57
N PHE A 950 -12.81 52.58 -69.70
CA PHE A 950 -12.19 53.19 -70.87
C PHE A 950 -10.70 52.89 -71.00
N LEU A 951 -9.93 53.00 -69.91
CA LEU A 951 -8.49 52.67 -69.91
C LEU A 951 -8.26 51.19 -70.20
N LEU A 952 -9.04 50.31 -69.55
CA LEU A 952 -8.95 48.87 -69.79
C LEU A 952 -9.27 48.50 -71.24
N ALA A 953 -10.25 49.16 -71.86
CA ALA A 953 -10.58 48.92 -73.26
C ALA A 953 -9.48 49.34 -74.26
N ASN A 954 -8.43 50.04 -73.82
CA ASN A 954 -7.37 50.58 -74.68
C ASN A 954 -5.96 50.13 -74.26
N LEU A 955 -5.82 49.07 -73.46
CA LEU A 955 -4.53 48.45 -73.12
C LEU A 955 -3.81 47.91 -74.37
N GLY A 956 -2.47 47.93 -74.37
CA GLY A 956 -1.64 47.32 -75.41
C GLY A 956 -1.67 48.00 -76.80
N MET A 957 -2.41 49.10 -76.96
CA MET A 957 -2.52 49.83 -78.23
C MET A 957 -1.18 50.47 -78.65
N GLU A 958 -0.88 50.56 -79.96
CA GLU A 958 0.44 51.01 -80.46
C GLU A 958 0.80 52.48 -80.15
N ASP A 959 -0.19 53.37 -79.89
CA ASP A 959 0.06 54.79 -79.60
C ASP A 959 -1.10 55.43 -78.80
N PRO A 960 -0.94 55.73 -77.48
CA PRO A 960 0.21 55.35 -76.64
C PRO A 960 0.11 53.90 -76.13
N HIS A 961 1.25 53.21 -76.10
CA HIS A 961 1.35 51.85 -75.54
C HIS A 961 1.52 51.89 -74.03
N TYR A 962 0.58 51.27 -73.32
CA TYR A 962 0.63 51.10 -71.86
C TYR A 962 0.04 49.76 -71.44
N VAL A 963 0.51 49.30 -70.29
CA VAL A 963 0.16 48.02 -69.69
C VAL A 963 -0.32 48.22 -68.26
N VAL A 964 -0.94 47.19 -67.67
CA VAL A 964 -1.29 47.18 -66.25
C VAL A 964 0.00 47.34 -65.43
N GLY A 965 0.04 48.34 -64.56
CA GLY A 965 1.28 48.77 -63.89
C GLY A 965 1.86 47.75 -62.93
N ALA A 966 1.01 46.94 -62.30
CA ALA A 966 1.44 45.94 -61.33
C ALA A 966 1.94 44.63 -61.99
N THR A 967 1.43 44.29 -63.17
CA THR A 967 1.67 42.97 -63.81
C THR A 967 2.41 43.07 -65.14
N GLY A 968 2.44 44.25 -65.75
CA GLY A 968 2.93 44.42 -67.13
C GLY A 968 1.98 43.88 -68.20
N SER A 969 0.76 43.47 -67.84
CA SER A 969 -0.17 42.82 -68.75
C SER A 969 -0.88 43.79 -69.71
N GLU A 970 -1.08 43.32 -70.94
CA GLU A 970 -1.97 43.94 -71.94
C GLU A 970 -3.42 43.46 -71.84
N ASP A 971 -3.71 42.43 -71.03
CA ASP A 971 -5.06 41.88 -70.86
C ASP A 971 -5.87 42.73 -69.86
N PRO A 972 -7.04 43.27 -70.26
CA PRO A 972 -7.96 43.98 -69.37
C PRO A 972 -8.42 43.20 -68.14
N ALA A 973 -8.42 41.87 -68.19
CA ALA A 973 -8.80 41.01 -67.08
C ALA A 973 -7.77 40.99 -65.94
N ASP A 974 -6.50 41.31 -66.24
CA ASP A 974 -5.40 41.26 -65.26
C ASP A 974 -5.32 42.52 -64.38
N TRP A 975 -6.20 43.49 -64.64
CA TRP A 975 -6.29 44.68 -63.83
C TRP A 975 -7.10 44.44 -62.55
N PHE A 976 -6.53 44.82 -61.41
CA PHE A 976 -7.20 44.80 -60.12
C PHE A 976 -7.32 46.22 -59.52
N PRO A 977 -8.31 46.47 -58.63
CA PRO A 977 -8.47 47.79 -58.01
C PRO A 977 -7.20 48.29 -57.32
N GLY A 978 -6.72 49.47 -57.74
CA GLY A 978 -5.47 50.08 -57.24
C GLY A 978 -4.22 49.75 -58.07
N ALA A 979 -4.31 48.79 -58.99
CA ALA A 979 -3.31 48.62 -60.03
C ALA A 979 -3.31 49.88 -60.92
N GLY A 980 -2.19 50.60 -60.93
CA GLY A 980 -2.00 51.67 -61.89
C GLY A 980 -1.80 51.11 -63.29
N PHE A 981 -1.40 51.99 -64.20
CA PHE A 981 -0.92 51.67 -65.54
C PHE A 981 0.51 52.16 -65.65
N ARG A 982 1.33 51.53 -66.49
CA ARG A 982 2.72 51.95 -66.73
C ARG A 982 3.09 51.90 -68.21
N ILE A 983 4.13 52.66 -68.56
CA ILE A 983 4.79 52.61 -69.87
C ILE A 983 6.07 51.74 -69.74
N PRO A 984 6.22 50.58 -70.42
CA PRO A 984 7.38 49.67 -70.24
C PRO A 984 8.71 50.12 -70.93
N PRO A 985 9.91 49.68 -70.47
CA PRO A 985 11.24 50.01 -71.06
C PRO A 985 11.70 49.08 -72.22
N GLU A 986 12.74 49.48 -73.01
CA GLU A 986 13.09 48.85 -74.31
C GLU A 986 14.00 47.56 -74.34
N GLU A 987 14.87 47.19 -73.38
CA GLU A 987 15.71 45.94 -73.43
C GLU A 987 16.06 45.27 -72.05
N GLY A 988 15.97 43.92 -71.94
CA GLY A 988 16.33 43.05 -70.78
C GLY A 988 15.93 41.56 -70.99
N TRP A 989 16.30 40.61 -70.10
CA TRP A 989 15.83 39.20 -70.19
C TRP A 989 14.95 38.78 -69.01
N THR A 990 14.04 37.84 -69.22
CA THR A 990 13.06 37.39 -68.22
C THR A 990 13.13 35.88 -68.02
N PHE A 991 13.17 35.43 -66.78
CA PHE A 991 12.87 34.07 -66.39
C PHE A 991 11.41 33.98 -65.94
N GLU A 992 10.64 33.09 -66.58
CA GLU A 992 9.25 32.84 -66.22
C GLU A 992 9.03 31.35 -66.02
N TYR A 993 8.27 30.98 -64.99
CA TYR A 993 7.82 29.61 -64.78
C TYR A 993 6.40 29.61 -64.24
N GLN A 994 5.51 28.87 -64.89
CA GLN A 994 4.17 28.58 -64.40
C GLN A 994 3.93 27.07 -64.41
N GLY A 995 3.66 26.47 -63.26
CA GLY A 995 3.41 25.03 -63.16
C GLY A 995 3.22 24.53 -61.74
N ASP A 996 2.91 23.24 -61.59
CA ASP A 996 2.59 22.62 -60.30
C ASP A 996 3.75 21.77 -59.73
N SER A 997 4.96 21.88 -60.30
CA SER A 997 6.08 20.99 -60.00
C SER A 997 7.36 21.76 -59.64
N PRO A 998 7.75 21.81 -58.35
CA PRO A 998 9.03 22.39 -57.93
C PRO A 998 10.22 21.70 -58.60
N ALA A 999 10.11 20.40 -58.91
CA ALA A 999 11.18 19.66 -59.57
C ALA A 999 11.40 20.11 -61.02
N GLU A 1000 10.32 20.39 -61.76
CA GLU A 1000 10.40 20.91 -63.13
C GLU A 1000 10.86 22.36 -63.13
N MET A 1001 10.35 23.19 -62.23
CA MET A 1001 10.81 24.57 -62.04
C MET A 1001 12.33 24.66 -61.83
N ARG A 1002 12.87 23.84 -60.92
CA ARG A 1002 14.32 23.81 -60.66
C ARG A 1002 15.11 23.26 -61.86
N GLN A 1003 14.51 22.38 -62.66
CA GLN A 1003 15.13 21.93 -63.90
C GLN A 1003 15.19 23.07 -64.94
N GLU A 1004 14.07 23.78 -65.17
CA GLU A 1004 14.02 24.89 -66.12
C GLU A 1004 14.96 26.01 -65.72
N TRP A 1005 14.96 26.41 -64.44
CA TRP A 1005 15.92 27.39 -63.93
C TRP A 1005 17.37 26.97 -64.21
N ASN A 1006 17.74 25.72 -63.92
CA ASN A 1006 19.09 25.21 -64.19
C ASN A 1006 19.45 25.17 -65.69
N GLU A 1007 18.47 25.05 -66.58
CA GLU A 1007 18.69 25.01 -68.03
C GLU A 1007 18.76 26.41 -68.66
N SER A 1008 18.03 27.40 -68.12
CA SER A 1008 17.87 28.72 -68.74
C SER A 1008 18.53 29.89 -68.00
N HIS A 1009 19.11 29.69 -66.81
CA HIS A 1009 19.63 30.81 -66.03
C HIS A 1009 20.81 31.53 -66.72
N GLU A 1010 20.76 32.86 -66.76
CA GLU A 1010 21.89 33.73 -67.08
C GLU A 1010 22.29 34.59 -65.85
N SER A 1011 23.53 35.08 -65.82
CA SER A 1011 23.97 35.96 -64.74
C SER A 1011 23.45 37.38 -64.93
N GLY A 1012 22.79 37.95 -63.92
CA GLY A 1012 22.32 39.34 -63.93
C GLY A 1012 21.93 39.79 -62.53
N SER A 1013 21.43 41.02 -62.42
CA SER A 1013 20.78 41.52 -61.21
C SER A 1013 19.29 41.76 -61.45
N VAL A 1014 18.45 41.44 -60.47
CA VAL A 1014 16.99 41.54 -60.60
C VAL A 1014 16.55 42.99 -60.85
N SER A 1015 15.86 43.24 -61.96
CA SER A 1015 15.18 44.51 -62.28
C SER A 1015 13.67 44.45 -62.03
N TYR A 1016 13.12 43.24 -61.91
CA TYR A 1016 11.79 42.97 -61.36
C TYR A 1016 11.71 41.48 -60.98
N GLY A 1017 11.02 41.11 -59.89
CA GLY A 1017 10.89 39.69 -59.56
C GLY A 1017 9.72 39.40 -58.63
N SER A 1018 8.83 38.50 -59.08
CA SER A 1018 7.70 37.97 -58.33
C SER A 1018 7.71 36.44 -58.34
N ILE A 1019 7.42 35.83 -57.20
CA ILE A 1019 7.29 34.38 -57.03
C ILE A 1019 6.05 34.14 -56.18
N SER A 1020 5.11 33.32 -56.64
CA SER A 1020 3.94 32.89 -55.86
C SER A 1020 3.75 31.37 -55.94
N PHE A 1021 3.23 30.75 -54.88
CA PHE A 1021 2.85 29.33 -54.88
C PHE A 1021 1.92 28.96 -53.71
N ASN A 1022 1.22 27.84 -53.84
CA ASN A 1022 0.38 27.23 -52.80
C ASN A 1022 1.07 26.01 -52.17
N THR A 1023 0.82 25.75 -50.89
CA THR A 1023 1.25 24.53 -50.18
C THR A 1023 0.09 23.96 -49.38
N ASP A 1024 -0.08 22.64 -49.39
CA ASP A 1024 -1.21 21.96 -48.74
C ASP A 1024 -0.76 21.04 -47.59
N GLY A 1025 -1.67 20.80 -46.64
CA GLY A 1025 -1.48 19.87 -45.51
C GLY A 1025 -0.39 20.30 -44.52
N GLU A 1026 0.39 19.35 -43.99
CA GLU A 1026 1.45 19.65 -42.99
C GLU A 1026 2.56 20.59 -43.51
N GLY A 1027 2.74 20.68 -44.84
CA GLY A 1027 3.68 21.61 -45.48
C GLY A 1027 3.21 23.07 -45.48
N ALA A 1028 1.93 23.32 -45.25
CA ALA A 1028 1.33 24.65 -45.13
C ALA A 1028 1.57 25.31 -43.76
N VAL A 1029 2.21 24.60 -42.82
CA VAL A 1029 2.28 25.02 -41.41
C VAL A 1029 3.57 25.79 -41.10
N PRO A 1030 3.50 27.08 -40.69
CA PRO A 1030 4.68 27.81 -40.23
C PRO A 1030 5.25 27.15 -38.97
N GLY A 1031 6.57 26.94 -38.89
CA GLY A 1031 7.20 26.04 -37.89
C GLY A 1031 6.92 26.31 -36.40
N GLY A 1032 6.42 27.49 -36.02
CA GLY A 1032 5.98 27.77 -34.64
C GLY A 1032 4.56 27.27 -34.31
N LEU A 1033 3.80 26.83 -35.30
CA LEU A 1033 2.39 26.41 -35.19
C LEU A 1033 2.17 24.93 -35.57
N GLN A 1034 3.26 24.20 -35.85
CA GLN A 1034 3.22 22.75 -36.07
C GLN A 1034 2.73 22.01 -34.82
N GLY A 1035 1.62 21.27 -34.94
CA GLY A 1035 1.01 20.48 -33.88
C GLY A 1035 0.00 21.21 -32.97
N VAL A 1036 -0.35 22.47 -33.29
CA VAL A 1036 -1.29 23.29 -32.49
C VAL A 1036 -2.68 23.40 -33.13
N ALA A 1037 -2.78 23.31 -34.46
CA ALA A 1037 -4.03 23.25 -35.22
C ALA A 1037 -3.83 22.53 -36.57
N GLU A 1038 -4.89 21.97 -37.14
CA GLU A 1038 -4.86 21.41 -38.50
C GLU A 1038 -5.01 22.53 -39.56
N PHE A 1039 -4.08 22.59 -40.50
CA PHE A 1039 -4.08 23.57 -41.60
C PHE A 1039 -4.29 22.84 -42.94
N GLN A 1040 -5.17 23.38 -43.79
CA GLN A 1040 -5.52 22.77 -45.07
C GLN A 1040 -4.64 23.26 -46.23
N GLN A 1041 -4.39 24.58 -46.32
CA GLN A 1041 -3.65 25.20 -47.43
C GLN A 1041 -3.04 26.55 -47.02
N ALA A 1042 -1.88 26.91 -47.57
CA ALA A 1042 -1.24 28.21 -47.42
C ALA A 1042 -0.72 28.74 -48.77
N HIS A 1043 -1.04 29.99 -49.08
CA HIS A 1043 -0.53 30.73 -50.25
C HIS A 1043 0.64 31.62 -49.84
N THR A 1044 1.72 31.61 -50.63
CA THR A 1044 2.93 32.41 -50.39
C THR A 1044 3.24 33.27 -51.59
N ASP A 1045 3.35 34.58 -51.37
CA ASP A 1045 3.81 35.58 -52.35
C ASP A 1045 5.14 36.18 -51.89
N LEU A 1046 6.13 36.18 -52.78
CA LEU A 1046 7.46 36.77 -52.57
C LEU A 1046 7.75 37.77 -53.68
N GLN A 1047 8.08 38.99 -53.28
CA GLN A 1047 8.61 40.02 -54.17
C GLN A 1047 10.11 40.15 -53.93
N LEU A 1048 10.89 40.04 -54.99
CA LEU A 1048 12.35 40.12 -54.94
C LEU A 1048 12.79 41.57 -54.92
N GLU A 1049 13.82 41.86 -54.12
CA GLU A 1049 14.38 43.21 -54.08
C GLU A 1049 15.21 43.48 -55.33
N LEU A 1050 15.03 44.67 -55.90
CA LEU A 1050 15.81 45.14 -57.04
C LEU A 1050 17.31 45.12 -56.73
N GLY A 1051 18.11 44.62 -57.67
CA GLY A 1051 19.55 44.50 -57.54
C GLY A 1051 20.04 43.22 -56.84
N GLN A 1052 19.14 42.33 -56.38
CA GLN A 1052 19.54 41.02 -55.85
C GLN A 1052 20.31 40.21 -56.89
N SER A 1053 21.36 39.52 -56.44
CA SER A 1053 22.18 38.71 -57.34
C SER A 1053 21.45 37.44 -57.74
N HIS A 1054 21.74 36.95 -58.95
CA HIS A 1054 21.22 35.66 -59.41
C HIS A 1054 21.43 34.53 -58.38
N GLU A 1055 22.54 34.53 -57.62
CA GLU A 1055 22.86 33.48 -56.65
C GLU A 1055 21.83 33.44 -55.50
N ILE A 1056 21.36 34.62 -55.05
CA ILE A 1056 20.31 34.71 -54.02
C ILE A 1056 18.98 34.20 -54.57
N VAL A 1057 18.67 34.52 -55.83
CA VAL A 1057 17.46 34.00 -56.49
C VAL A 1057 17.51 32.48 -56.60
N ALA A 1058 18.66 31.91 -56.96
CA ALA A 1058 18.85 30.45 -57.03
C ALA A 1058 18.61 29.78 -55.66
N ASP A 1059 19.16 30.35 -54.58
CA ASP A 1059 18.94 29.85 -53.21
C ASP A 1059 17.45 29.90 -52.82
N ILE A 1060 16.73 30.96 -53.19
CA ILE A 1060 15.28 31.09 -52.91
C ILE A 1060 14.50 29.99 -53.62
N LEU A 1061 14.74 29.78 -54.92
CA LEU A 1061 14.05 28.77 -55.72
C LEU A 1061 14.36 27.33 -55.23
N GLU A 1062 15.58 27.07 -54.75
CA GLU A 1062 15.97 25.76 -54.24
C GLU A 1062 15.26 25.40 -52.92
N ASN A 1063 14.89 26.40 -52.11
CA ASN A 1063 14.21 26.22 -50.82
C ASN A 1063 12.67 26.19 -50.90
N ILE A 1064 12.07 26.32 -52.08
CA ILE A 1064 10.62 26.16 -52.24
C ILE A 1064 10.24 24.70 -51.89
N PRO A 1065 9.22 24.46 -51.02
CA PRO A 1065 8.84 23.10 -50.59
C PRO A 1065 8.42 22.19 -51.74
N GLU A 1066 8.71 20.89 -51.63
CA GLU A 1066 8.30 19.87 -52.63
C GLU A 1066 6.78 19.74 -52.78
N SER A 1067 6.01 20.12 -51.75
CA SER A 1067 4.55 20.12 -51.77
C SER A 1067 3.95 21.37 -52.42
N ALA A 1068 4.78 22.28 -52.98
CA ALA A 1068 4.28 23.50 -53.60
C ALA A 1068 3.60 23.22 -54.94
N THR A 1069 2.43 23.81 -55.15
CA THR A 1069 1.62 23.73 -56.38
C THR A 1069 1.19 25.14 -56.81
N SER A 1070 0.72 25.29 -58.06
CA SER A 1070 0.37 26.58 -58.66
C SER A 1070 1.50 27.61 -58.53
N ILE A 1071 2.71 27.18 -58.88
CA ILE A 1071 3.92 28.01 -58.82
C ILE A 1071 3.89 28.94 -60.02
N ASP A 1072 3.99 30.25 -59.76
CA ASP A 1072 4.08 31.30 -60.76
C ASP A 1072 5.27 32.21 -60.43
N ILE A 1073 6.23 32.27 -61.35
CA ILE A 1073 7.47 33.03 -61.20
C ILE A 1073 7.64 33.91 -62.44
N THR A 1074 7.93 35.19 -62.21
CA THR A 1074 8.36 36.12 -63.25
C THR A 1074 9.49 36.97 -62.69
N ILE A 1075 10.70 36.83 -63.25
CA ILE A 1075 11.87 37.57 -62.80
C ILE A 1075 12.59 38.15 -64.02
N GLN A 1076 12.60 39.47 -64.11
CA GLN A 1076 13.37 40.23 -65.09
C GLN A 1076 14.75 40.55 -64.53
N PHE A 1077 15.76 40.37 -65.37
CA PHE A 1077 17.15 40.65 -65.06
C PHE A 1077 17.71 41.66 -66.07
N GLU A 1078 18.55 42.54 -65.54
CA GLU A 1078 19.40 43.48 -66.29
C GLU A 1078 20.86 43.01 -66.33
#